data_AF-A0AA42ZGA1-F1
#
_entry.id   AF-A0AA42ZGA1-F1
#
_cell.length_a   1.000
_cell.length_b   1.000
_cell.length_c   1.000
_cell.angle_alpha   90.00
_cell.angle_beta   90.00
_cell.angle_gamma   90.00
#
_symmetry.space_group_name_H-M   'P 1'
#
loop_
_entity.id
_entity.type
_entity.pdbx_description
1 polymer ?
#
loop_
_entity_poly.entity_id
_entity_poly.type
_entity_poly.pdbx_seq_one_letter_code
_entity_poly.pdbx_strand_id
1 'polypeptide(L)'
;MSHNSVSCRLVKSLLILSCTLTICFTSVSADQTLPVNKKAQEFVNPDGSFDLDAARRSGYQGSLDIEGLDVNLDPATNQLMMSPSGIDTDPDDIYWADGISSIPGTDSPISAMTIYDGELVVGGSFGVAGSVIAPGIATWDGANWSALCTEIDGGVSEFAILDGKLIVAGGFFEIDGVAVNNIASWDGATWAPLGTGLDGSIHTILNHNDTIYAAGEFGSPSHIARWDGSTWSSLGSGLNNEAYGLTIYDNKLVVGGSFTTAGGLTASRVAAWNGTSWAPIGTGVNDDVSAVTVFDGNLIVGGNFDMAGGNPAMRVASWNGAAWSALGVGMNYTVYSLAEFDGQLIAGGYFDEAGGDEAHRTAVWDGLSWSPMGDGVGPNQSYVQTMMVVDTQLYVAGNFKSSDDHIPTMHIAVWDGANWSQVSPGMGSTKTTGINAMIIFDNKLIVGGVFKSVGHGVPANLIAAWDGSVWTALGSGLTGNGIEDGVHALTIYDNKLIVGGEFAQAGAVSARRIAVWDGAVWSTLGIGMNGTVYALTVWNNELIAGGQFTSAGSFGASNIASWNGAMWRPLGLFPDGVGGGSAGVYSLTSYDGKLIAGGFFSNAGTVTTKSIASWDGLNWAPLGLGMKYGRVSALTVYNDELIAGGSFTIVNDITAYRVASWDGADWTVFDPGADNPVFSLSVYNDKLFVGGRYGKIGDSSIYRIASWDGVDWSNLGSGMNSGVDWNASVNAITPYDNSLFVGGTFLSAGEKATPYIAQWTKECLVASDYDSDGHGDPCDNCALTSNSDQTDSDSDGVGDACQFVQETPPGPGVITNPGAGVELTFDNVDVGGNTEVTYGAEGPAAGNNFQIIPSDLPGYYGVTTDADFSGAIEICINYDDAGLTPAEEAALTLQHYEAGEWWDITTSLDADSNIICGSTTTLSPFAIAVSTDGPCCVKRGDINHDGGEILDISDLTYIIDFMFQGGPEPVCFDEGDVDASGTPPIDISDLLYLIDFMFVGGPEPSACP
;
A
#
# COMPACT_ATOMS: atom_id res chain seq x y z
N MET A 1 -58.71 31.07 5.86
CA MET A 1 -58.47 32.46 5.41
C MET A 1 -56.98 32.70 5.60
N SER A 2 -56.11 32.98 4.64
CA SER A 2 -56.20 33.27 3.20
C SER A 2 -54.83 32.95 2.55
N HIS A 3 -54.88 32.55 1.27
CA HIS A 3 -53.84 32.33 0.25
C HIS A 3 -52.45 33.02 0.40
N ASN A 4 -51.37 32.33 -0.02
CA ASN A 4 -50.80 32.52 -1.36
C ASN A 4 -49.72 31.48 -1.73
N SER A 5 -49.84 30.98 -2.96
CA SER A 5 -48.94 30.15 -3.76
C SER A 5 -47.86 30.99 -4.45
N VAL A 6 -46.62 30.49 -4.61
CA VAL A 6 -45.77 30.78 -5.79
C VAL A 6 -44.85 29.58 -6.07
N SER A 7 -44.91 29.13 -7.33
CA SER A 7 -44.06 28.14 -8.01
C SER A 7 -42.86 28.85 -8.65
N CYS A 8 -41.69 28.21 -8.77
CA CYS A 8 -40.64 28.68 -9.68
C CYS A 8 -39.97 27.51 -10.42
N ARG A 9 -39.99 27.63 -11.75
CA ARG A 9 -39.42 26.75 -12.77
C ARG A 9 -37.96 27.12 -13.06
N LEU A 10 -37.18 26.11 -13.47
CA LEU A 10 -35.87 26.18 -14.14
C LEU A 10 -35.85 27.12 -15.36
N VAL A 11 -34.66 27.68 -15.68
CA VAL A 11 -33.84 27.40 -16.90
C VAL A 11 -32.62 28.34 -17.00
N LYS A 12 -31.43 27.70 -17.15
CA LYS A 12 -30.18 28.02 -17.89
C LYS A 12 -29.54 29.43 -17.85
N SER A 13 -28.27 29.51 -17.40
CA SER A 13 -27.06 29.72 -18.27
C SER A 13 -25.85 30.32 -17.53
N LEU A 14 -24.69 29.68 -17.75
CA LEU A 14 -23.29 30.16 -17.80
C LEU A 14 -22.53 30.72 -16.56
N LEU A 15 -21.55 29.91 -16.13
CA LEU A 15 -20.09 30.15 -16.08
C LEU A 15 -19.45 31.18 -15.09
N ILE A 16 -18.52 30.61 -14.29
CA ILE A 16 -17.27 31.16 -13.72
C ILE A 16 -17.23 31.64 -12.25
N LEU A 17 -16.32 30.99 -11.51
CA LEU A 17 -15.57 31.33 -10.28
C LEU A 17 -16.18 31.20 -8.86
N SER A 18 -15.44 30.40 -8.07
CA SER A 18 -15.09 30.57 -6.65
C SER A 18 -16.13 30.22 -5.55
N CYS A 19 -15.74 29.22 -4.75
CA CYS A 19 -16.01 29.02 -3.31
C CYS A 19 -17.11 29.88 -2.66
N THR A 20 -18.27 29.27 -2.36
CA THR A 20 -18.95 29.22 -1.04
C THR A 20 -20.42 28.83 -1.25
N LEU A 21 -20.76 27.56 -1.01
CA LEU A 21 -22.15 27.13 -0.96
C LEU A 21 -22.78 27.56 0.39
N THR A 22 -23.21 28.81 0.47
CA THR A 22 -24.02 29.29 1.60
C THR A 22 -25.48 28.90 1.37
N ILE A 23 -25.91 27.75 1.90
CA ILE A 23 -27.33 27.39 1.95
C ILE A 23 -27.97 28.14 3.13
N CYS A 24 -28.82 29.12 2.81
CA CYS A 24 -29.62 29.87 3.77
C CYS A 24 -30.66 28.97 4.47
N PHE A 25 -30.55 28.81 5.80
CA PHE A 25 -31.70 28.52 6.67
C PHE A 25 -31.95 29.70 7.61
N THR A 26 -33.17 30.24 7.56
CA THR A 26 -33.62 31.30 8.46
C THR A 26 -33.91 30.74 9.86
N SER A 27 -33.58 31.55 10.86
CA SER A 27 -33.60 31.30 12.29
C SER A 27 -34.92 30.78 12.88
N VAL A 28 -34.84 29.72 13.68
CA VAL A 28 -35.74 29.43 14.81
C VAL A 28 -34.89 29.07 16.03
N SER A 29 -35.20 29.69 17.16
CA SER A 29 -34.45 29.66 18.41
C SER A 29 -34.71 28.43 19.28
N ALA A 30 -33.61 27.91 19.86
CA ALA A 30 -33.42 27.30 21.18
C ALA A 30 -34.09 25.96 21.55
N ASP A 31 -33.21 25.08 22.05
CA ASP A 31 -33.41 23.82 22.78
C ASP A 31 -34.17 22.71 22.06
N GLN A 32 -33.42 21.80 21.42
CA GLN A 32 -33.37 20.37 21.80
C GLN A 32 -32.00 19.79 21.44
N THR A 33 -31.38 19.10 22.39
CA THR A 33 -30.11 18.36 22.27
C THR A 33 -30.28 17.14 21.35
N LEU A 34 -29.46 17.02 20.30
CA LEU A 34 -29.41 15.90 19.35
C LEU A 34 -28.56 14.73 19.92
N PRO A 35 -28.82 13.47 19.50
CA PRO A 35 -27.88 12.37 19.72
C PRO A 35 -26.61 12.56 18.86
N VAL A 36 -25.47 12.29 19.48
CA VAL A 36 -24.11 12.38 18.92
C VAL A 36 -23.76 11.04 18.22
N ASN A 37 -23.01 11.09 17.10
CA ASN A 37 -22.40 9.97 16.35
C ASN A 37 -23.22 9.27 15.24
N LYS A 38 -23.73 9.98 14.22
CA LYS A 38 -24.12 9.32 12.95
C LYS A 38 -23.53 10.03 11.74
N LYS A 39 -22.90 9.27 10.83
CA LYS A 39 -22.25 9.79 9.59
C LYS A 39 -23.20 9.72 8.40
N ALA A 40 -22.99 10.56 7.38
CA ALA A 40 -23.79 10.56 6.16
C ALA A 40 -23.78 9.21 5.41
N GLN A 41 -22.66 8.49 5.51
CA GLN A 41 -22.45 7.12 5.00
C GLN A 41 -23.53 6.13 5.44
N GLU A 42 -24.14 6.33 6.62
CA GLU A 42 -25.21 5.44 7.13
C GLU A 42 -26.55 5.59 6.39
N PHE A 43 -26.67 6.58 5.52
CA PHE A 43 -27.88 6.87 4.75
C PHE A 43 -27.63 6.76 3.24
N VAL A 44 -26.52 6.16 2.84
CA VAL A 44 -26.21 5.86 1.44
C VAL A 44 -26.68 4.43 1.14
N ASN A 45 -27.54 4.28 0.13
CA ASN A 45 -27.97 2.98 -0.35
C ASN A 45 -26.82 2.27 -1.09
N PRO A 46 -26.88 0.94 -1.27
CA PRO A 46 -25.85 0.20 -2.00
C PRO A 46 -25.63 0.67 -3.45
N ASP A 47 -26.62 1.31 -4.06
CA ASP A 47 -26.53 1.90 -5.40
C ASP A 47 -25.87 3.28 -5.41
N GLY A 48 -25.42 3.80 -4.26
CA GLY A 48 -24.85 5.13 -4.09
C GLY A 48 -25.89 6.23 -3.92
N SER A 49 -27.20 5.94 -4.01
CA SER A 49 -28.23 6.97 -3.80
C SER A 49 -28.38 7.33 -2.32
N PHE A 50 -28.51 8.62 -2.00
CA PHE A 50 -28.76 9.04 -0.62
C PHE A 50 -30.23 8.84 -0.23
N ASP A 51 -30.52 7.95 0.74
CA ASP A 51 -31.86 7.73 1.28
C ASP A 51 -32.28 8.89 2.20
N LEU A 52 -32.76 9.94 1.54
CA LEU A 52 -33.28 11.15 2.18
C LEU A 52 -34.44 10.87 3.13
N ASP A 53 -35.22 9.81 2.89
CA ASP A 53 -36.38 9.45 3.70
C ASP A 53 -35.98 8.61 4.94
N ALA A 54 -34.91 7.80 4.88
CA ALA A 54 -34.28 7.20 6.06
C ALA A 54 -33.61 8.27 6.94
N ALA A 55 -32.87 9.21 6.35
CA ALA A 55 -32.28 10.33 7.07
C ALA A 55 -33.35 11.16 7.81
N ARG A 56 -34.47 11.45 7.15
CA ARG A 56 -35.63 12.16 7.78
C ARG A 56 -36.30 11.36 8.90
N ARG A 57 -36.46 10.04 8.74
CA ARG A 57 -37.05 9.17 9.76
C ARG A 57 -36.18 9.04 11.02
N SER A 58 -34.87 9.25 10.90
CA SER A 58 -33.93 9.23 12.04
C SER A 58 -34.00 10.47 12.95
N GLY A 59 -34.69 11.53 12.51
CA GLY A 59 -34.78 12.81 13.24
C GLY A 59 -33.62 13.78 12.95
N TYR A 60 -32.82 13.51 11.92
CA TYR A 60 -31.69 14.36 11.52
C TYR A 60 -32.15 15.78 11.10
N GLN A 61 -31.61 16.80 11.78
CA GLN A 61 -31.81 18.22 11.48
C GLN A 61 -30.46 18.94 11.71
N GLY A 62 -29.58 18.94 10.70
CA GLY A 62 -28.23 19.53 10.78
C GLY A 62 -27.51 19.58 9.43
N SER A 63 -26.34 20.20 9.37
CA SER A 63 -25.43 20.16 8.19
C SER A 63 -24.87 18.76 8.02
N LEU A 64 -24.96 18.18 6.83
CA LEU A 64 -24.43 16.86 6.52
C LEU A 64 -22.90 16.91 6.48
N ASP A 65 -22.24 16.04 7.25
CA ASP A 65 -20.80 15.83 7.18
C ASP A 65 -20.49 14.81 6.09
N ILE A 66 -19.80 15.25 5.04
CA ILE A 66 -19.51 14.48 3.82
C ILE A 66 -18.01 14.21 3.64
N GLU A 67 -17.19 14.41 4.69
CA GLU A 67 -15.79 13.98 4.66
C GLU A 67 -15.69 12.47 4.38
N GLY A 68 -14.90 12.09 3.38
CA GLY A 68 -14.73 10.69 2.95
C GLY A 68 -15.86 10.15 2.07
N LEU A 69 -16.58 11.02 1.34
CA LEU A 69 -17.58 10.66 0.33
C LEU A 69 -17.34 11.44 -0.97
N ASP A 70 -17.34 10.75 -2.11
CA ASP A 70 -17.47 11.39 -3.43
C ASP A 70 -18.93 11.71 -3.71
N VAL A 71 -19.21 12.91 -4.21
CA VAL A 71 -20.57 13.39 -4.44
C VAL A 71 -20.77 13.74 -5.91
N ASN A 72 -21.59 12.94 -6.60
CA ASN A 72 -21.91 13.10 -8.02
C ASN A 72 -23.43 13.21 -8.24
N LEU A 73 -23.83 13.60 -9.45
CA LEU A 73 -25.22 13.54 -9.89
C LEU A 73 -25.33 12.49 -11.00
N ASP A 74 -26.27 11.56 -10.87
CA ASP A 74 -26.63 10.65 -11.95
C ASP A 74 -27.16 11.49 -13.15
N PRO A 75 -26.52 11.44 -14.33
CA PRO A 75 -26.93 12.24 -15.49
C PRO A 75 -28.33 11.90 -16.02
N ALA A 76 -28.78 10.65 -15.84
CA ALA A 76 -30.06 10.16 -16.34
C ALA A 76 -31.22 10.51 -15.38
N THR A 77 -30.99 10.45 -14.07
CA THR A 77 -32.05 10.62 -13.06
C THR A 77 -31.95 11.95 -12.29
N ASN A 78 -30.83 12.66 -12.41
CA ASN A 78 -30.51 13.90 -11.70
C ASN A 78 -30.56 13.75 -10.16
N GLN A 79 -30.36 12.51 -9.67
CA GLN A 79 -30.31 12.19 -8.25
C GLN A 79 -28.90 12.33 -7.70
N LEU A 80 -28.82 12.67 -6.41
CA LEU A 80 -27.55 12.86 -5.70
C LEU A 80 -26.98 11.50 -5.32
N MET A 81 -25.81 11.19 -5.88
CA MET A 81 -25.06 9.98 -5.67
C MET A 81 -23.90 10.28 -4.72
N MET A 82 -23.78 9.50 -3.66
CA MET A 82 -22.68 9.56 -2.70
C MET A 82 -22.04 8.18 -2.65
N SER A 83 -20.74 8.07 -2.88
CA SER A 83 -19.98 6.84 -2.64
C SER A 83 -18.95 7.09 -1.55
N PRO A 84 -18.60 6.11 -0.70
CA PRO A 84 -17.34 6.15 0.05
C PRO A 84 -16.26 6.55 -0.93
N SER A 85 -15.43 7.54 -0.58
CA SER A 85 -14.24 7.83 -1.35
C SER A 85 -13.42 6.54 -1.39
N GLY A 86 -13.48 5.82 -2.52
CA GLY A 86 -12.48 4.82 -2.83
C GLY A 86 -11.14 5.51 -2.70
N ILE A 87 -10.15 4.78 -2.21
CA ILE A 87 -8.77 5.22 -2.11
C ILE A 87 -8.45 6.01 -3.39
N ASP A 88 -8.27 7.34 -3.24
CA ASP A 88 -7.73 8.21 -4.27
C ASP A 88 -6.26 7.79 -4.39
N THR A 89 -6.02 6.65 -5.04
CA THR A 89 -4.67 6.27 -5.41
C THR A 89 -4.25 7.30 -6.43
N ASP A 90 -3.39 8.22 -6.00
CA ASP A 90 -2.72 9.11 -6.93
C ASP A 90 -2.19 8.23 -8.08
N PRO A 91 -2.49 8.56 -9.35
CA PRO A 91 -2.15 7.70 -10.48
C PRO A 91 -0.64 7.42 -10.55
N ASP A 92 0.18 8.27 -9.96
CA ASP A 92 1.62 8.07 -9.89
C ASP A 92 2.04 7.06 -8.79
N ASP A 93 1.16 6.59 -7.91
CA ASP A 93 1.48 5.56 -6.90
C ASP A 93 1.93 4.23 -7.50
N ILE A 94 1.55 3.97 -8.76
CA ILE A 94 1.99 2.81 -9.53
C ILE A 94 3.51 2.75 -9.72
N TYR A 95 4.19 3.91 -9.68
CA TYR A 95 5.63 4.01 -9.87
C TYR A 95 6.44 3.69 -8.60
N TRP A 96 5.79 3.53 -7.44
CA TRP A 96 6.42 2.95 -6.26
C TRP A 96 6.50 1.42 -6.40
N ALA A 97 7.69 0.84 -6.21
CA ALA A 97 7.84 -0.61 -6.26
C ALA A 97 7.26 -1.30 -5.02
N ASP A 98 6.66 -2.47 -5.23
CA ASP A 98 6.27 -3.37 -4.16
C ASP A 98 7.51 -4.08 -3.58
N GLY A 99 7.70 -4.04 -2.27
CA GLY A 99 8.53 -5.04 -1.59
C GLY A 99 10.06 -4.90 -1.64
N ILE A 100 10.66 -3.69 -1.67
CA ILE A 100 12.10 -3.57 -1.32
C ILE A 100 12.36 -4.03 0.13
N SER A 101 11.36 -3.92 1.01
CA SER A 101 11.37 -4.52 2.36
C SER A 101 9.94 -4.81 2.85
N SER A 102 9.75 -5.86 3.67
CA SER A 102 8.47 -6.15 4.34
C SER A 102 8.58 -5.98 5.86
N ILE A 103 7.47 -5.97 6.60
CA ILE A 103 7.53 -6.24 8.05
C ILE A 103 7.76 -7.75 8.30
N PRO A 104 8.56 -8.19 9.30
CA PRO A 104 8.86 -9.61 9.54
C PRO A 104 7.70 -10.51 10.03
N GLY A 105 6.48 -9.96 10.14
CA GLY A 105 5.29 -10.54 10.76
C GLY A 105 4.09 -9.63 10.53
N THR A 106 3.34 -9.29 11.58
CA THR A 106 2.17 -8.38 11.50
C THR A 106 2.43 -7.02 12.15
N ASP A 107 1.59 -6.03 11.87
CA ASP A 107 1.68 -4.67 12.45
C ASP A 107 1.02 -4.57 13.85
N SER A 108 0.15 -5.52 14.19
CA SER A 108 -0.58 -5.65 15.46
C SER A 108 -0.54 -7.10 15.97
N PRO A 109 -0.90 -7.38 17.25
CA PRO A 109 -0.84 -8.73 17.80
C PRO A 109 -1.70 -9.76 17.07
N ILE A 110 -1.14 -10.96 16.97
CA ILE A 110 -1.85 -12.19 16.57
C ILE A 110 -2.41 -12.85 17.83
N SER A 111 -3.68 -13.22 17.77
CA SER A 111 -4.41 -13.87 18.86
C SER A 111 -4.62 -15.37 18.61
N ALA A 112 -4.71 -15.79 17.34
CA ALA A 112 -5.03 -17.14 16.93
C ALA A 112 -4.14 -17.63 15.77
N MET A 113 -3.91 -18.94 15.73
CA MET A 113 -3.21 -19.61 14.63
C MET A 113 -3.89 -20.94 14.31
N THR A 114 -3.92 -21.34 13.05
CA THR A 114 -4.30 -22.70 12.61
C THR A 114 -3.58 -23.09 11.33
N ILE A 115 -3.60 -24.38 11.00
CA ILE A 115 -3.30 -24.83 9.63
C ILE A 115 -4.61 -25.04 8.88
N TYR A 116 -4.69 -24.48 7.67
CA TYR A 116 -5.79 -24.68 6.73
C TYR A 116 -5.22 -24.83 5.32
N ASP A 117 -5.65 -25.85 4.59
CA ASP A 117 -5.17 -26.17 3.23
C ASP A 117 -3.64 -26.20 3.04
N GLY A 118 -2.91 -26.55 4.10
CA GLY A 118 -1.44 -26.67 4.07
C GLY A 118 -0.70 -25.37 4.37
N GLU A 119 -1.41 -24.27 4.61
CA GLU A 119 -0.85 -22.97 4.98
C GLU A 119 -1.09 -22.65 6.45
N LEU A 120 -0.18 -21.85 7.03
CA LEU A 120 -0.38 -21.27 8.35
C LEU A 120 -1.33 -20.08 8.23
N VAL A 121 -2.48 -20.16 8.88
CA VAL A 121 -3.44 -19.05 8.99
C VAL A 121 -3.25 -18.38 10.35
N VAL A 122 -3.15 -17.05 10.34
CA VAL A 122 -3.04 -16.23 11.54
C VAL A 122 -4.22 -15.27 11.62
N GLY A 123 -4.67 -15.01 12.85
CA GLY A 123 -5.85 -14.19 13.14
C GLY A 123 -5.59 -13.24 14.30
N GLY A 124 -6.05 -11.99 14.21
CA GLY A 124 -5.85 -11.00 15.25
C GLY A 124 -6.53 -9.67 14.96
N SER A 125 -5.91 -8.58 15.43
CA SER A 125 -6.36 -7.19 15.22
C SER A 125 -5.38 -6.40 14.35
N PHE A 126 -4.68 -7.08 13.43
CA PHE A 126 -3.71 -6.50 12.53
C PHE A 126 -4.36 -6.03 11.23
N GLY A 127 -3.76 -5.03 10.59
CA GLY A 127 -4.16 -4.56 9.26
C GLY A 127 -3.23 -5.07 8.16
N VAL A 128 -2.00 -5.43 8.53
CA VAL A 128 -0.93 -5.79 7.58
C VAL A 128 -0.15 -7.00 8.07
N ALA A 129 0.15 -7.92 7.15
CA ALA A 129 1.05 -9.04 7.34
C ALA A 129 2.14 -9.01 6.24
N GLY A 130 3.41 -8.86 6.61
CA GLY A 130 4.48 -8.72 5.63
C GLY A 130 4.39 -7.42 4.83
N SER A 131 4.07 -7.53 3.54
CA SER A 131 3.75 -6.39 2.66
C SER A 131 2.29 -6.41 2.23
N VAL A 132 1.48 -7.34 2.76
CA VAL A 132 0.11 -7.58 2.34
C VAL A 132 -0.85 -6.90 3.30
N ILE A 133 -1.75 -6.08 2.76
CA ILE A 133 -2.92 -5.57 3.49
C ILE A 133 -3.83 -6.78 3.74
N ALA A 134 -3.89 -7.22 4.99
CA ALA A 134 -4.62 -8.41 5.40
C ALA A 134 -5.35 -8.09 6.70
N PRO A 135 -6.54 -7.46 6.64
CA PRO A 135 -7.28 -7.06 7.82
C PRO A 135 -7.69 -8.29 8.62
N GLY A 136 -7.13 -8.45 9.81
CA GLY A 136 -7.49 -9.46 10.80
C GLY A 136 -7.14 -10.91 10.48
N ILE A 137 -6.99 -11.30 9.20
CA ILE A 137 -6.72 -12.68 8.77
C ILE A 137 -5.72 -12.73 7.61
N ALA A 138 -4.63 -13.48 7.81
CA ALA A 138 -3.61 -13.70 6.78
C ALA A 138 -3.20 -15.18 6.72
N THR A 139 -2.76 -15.64 5.55
CA THR A 139 -2.15 -16.96 5.35
C THR A 139 -0.66 -16.84 5.04
N TRP A 140 0.10 -17.87 5.40
CA TRP A 140 1.54 -17.98 5.19
C TRP A 140 1.87 -19.35 4.61
N ASP A 141 2.43 -19.35 3.39
CA ASP A 141 2.76 -20.55 2.61
C ASP A 141 4.17 -21.12 2.90
N GLY A 142 4.92 -20.49 3.82
CA GLY A 142 6.34 -20.79 4.07
C GLY A 142 7.31 -19.77 3.47
N ALA A 143 6.84 -18.89 2.59
CA ALA A 143 7.63 -17.86 1.91
C ALA A 143 6.92 -16.49 1.80
N ASN A 144 5.60 -16.47 1.63
CA ASN A 144 4.80 -15.28 1.37
C ASN A 144 3.57 -15.21 2.27
N TRP A 145 3.21 -13.98 2.65
CA TRP A 145 1.92 -13.68 3.25
C TRP A 145 0.86 -13.50 2.14
N SER A 146 -0.38 -13.87 2.43
CA SER A 146 -1.57 -13.56 1.61
C SER A 146 -2.73 -13.13 2.51
N ALA A 147 -3.64 -12.29 2.00
CA ALA A 147 -4.85 -11.90 2.70
C ALA A 147 -5.95 -12.93 2.45
N LEU A 148 -6.72 -13.29 3.49
CA LEU A 148 -7.89 -14.18 3.33
C LEU A 148 -9.20 -13.39 3.18
N CYS A 149 -9.19 -12.12 3.55
CA CYS A 149 -10.30 -11.19 3.40
C CYS A 149 -9.78 -9.78 3.11
N THR A 150 -10.63 -8.95 2.52
CA THR A 150 -10.36 -7.53 2.24
C THR A 150 -10.86 -6.62 3.34
N GLU A 151 -11.85 -7.05 4.13
CA GLU A 151 -12.42 -6.26 5.22
C GLU A 151 -12.95 -7.15 6.36
N ILE A 152 -12.69 -6.74 7.60
CA ILE A 152 -13.30 -7.28 8.82
C ILE A 152 -13.40 -6.15 9.86
N ASP A 153 -14.55 -6.02 10.53
CA ASP A 153 -14.85 -4.89 11.43
C ASP A 153 -14.41 -5.11 12.89
N GLY A 154 -13.68 -6.20 13.16
CA GLY A 154 -13.25 -6.58 14.49
C GLY A 154 -12.14 -7.61 14.51
N GLY A 155 -11.74 -8.02 15.72
CA GLY A 155 -10.60 -8.91 15.92
C GLY A 155 -10.97 -10.39 15.90
N VAL A 156 -10.11 -11.21 15.30
CA VAL A 156 -10.19 -12.68 15.39
C VAL A 156 -9.54 -13.15 16.68
N SER A 157 -10.22 -14.07 17.39
CA SER A 157 -9.78 -14.61 18.68
C SER A 157 -9.43 -16.09 18.63
N GLU A 158 -10.05 -16.89 17.73
CA GLU A 158 -9.76 -18.32 17.62
C GLU A 158 -10.22 -18.91 16.28
N PHE A 159 -9.58 -20.00 15.85
CA PHE A 159 -9.96 -20.78 14.67
C PHE A 159 -10.35 -22.23 15.00
N ALA A 160 -11.16 -22.83 14.13
CA ALA A 160 -11.38 -24.28 14.11
C ALA A 160 -11.63 -24.77 12.68
N ILE A 161 -11.48 -26.06 12.44
CA ILE A 161 -11.85 -26.69 11.16
C ILE A 161 -13.11 -27.51 11.36
N LEU A 162 -14.13 -27.32 10.53
CA LEU A 162 -15.38 -28.10 10.52
C LEU A 162 -15.73 -28.47 9.08
N ASP A 163 -15.87 -29.75 8.77
CA ASP A 163 -16.24 -30.24 7.44
C ASP A 163 -15.40 -29.68 6.28
N GLY A 164 -14.10 -29.48 6.51
CA GLY A 164 -13.18 -28.89 5.53
C GLY A 164 -13.29 -27.37 5.37
N LYS A 165 -14.13 -26.70 6.18
CA LYS A 165 -14.25 -25.24 6.26
C LYS A 165 -13.43 -24.69 7.41
N LEU A 166 -12.82 -23.53 7.18
CA LEU A 166 -12.21 -22.74 8.24
C LEU A 166 -13.31 -21.97 8.98
N ILE A 167 -13.40 -22.17 10.29
CA ILE A 167 -14.29 -21.43 11.18
C ILE A 167 -13.48 -20.36 11.88
N VAL A 168 -13.97 -19.13 11.82
CA VAL A 168 -13.32 -17.95 12.39
C VAL A 168 -14.24 -17.36 13.45
N ALA A 169 -13.74 -17.17 14.66
CA ALA A 169 -14.50 -16.63 15.78
C ALA A 169 -13.77 -15.45 16.43
N GLY A 170 -14.53 -14.48 16.92
CA GLY A 170 -13.96 -13.29 17.54
C GLY A 170 -15.01 -12.25 17.96
N GLY A 171 -14.62 -10.98 17.91
CA GLY A 171 -15.47 -9.83 18.23
C GLY A 171 -15.72 -8.96 17.00
N PHE A 172 -16.30 -9.54 15.96
CA PHE A 172 -16.59 -8.90 14.66
C PHE A 172 -18.02 -9.22 14.22
N PHE A 173 -18.67 -8.32 13.50
CA PHE A 173 -20.04 -8.47 13.02
C PHE A 173 -20.11 -8.72 11.52
N GLU A 174 -19.09 -8.29 10.77
CA GLU A 174 -19.04 -8.35 9.33
C GLU A 174 -17.66 -8.79 8.82
N ILE A 175 -17.64 -9.54 7.72
CA ILE A 175 -16.44 -9.92 6.97
C ILE A 175 -16.75 -9.89 5.47
N ASP A 176 -15.98 -9.12 4.70
CA ASP A 176 -16.19 -8.89 3.26
C ASP A 176 -17.67 -8.62 2.88
N GLY A 177 -18.35 -7.75 3.64
CA GLY A 177 -19.77 -7.42 3.42
C GLY A 177 -20.78 -8.47 3.92
N VAL A 178 -20.32 -9.59 4.50
CA VAL A 178 -21.17 -10.66 5.03
C VAL A 178 -21.37 -10.50 6.53
N ALA A 179 -22.63 -10.32 6.95
CA ALA A 179 -22.99 -10.27 8.36
C ALA A 179 -22.92 -11.67 9.03
N VAL A 180 -22.08 -11.82 10.06
CA VAL A 180 -21.69 -13.12 10.66
C VAL A 180 -21.87 -13.22 12.18
N ASN A 181 -22.09 -12.10 12.89
CA ASN A 181 -22.33 -12.07 14.34
C ASN A 181 -21.34 -12.93 15.15
N ASN A 182 -20.08 -12.51 15.18
CA ASN A 182 -18.96 -13.08 15.95
C ASN A 182 -18.42 -14.43 15.46
N ILE A 183 -19.04 -15.10 14.48
CA ILE A 183 -18.56 -16.38 13.95
C ILE A 183 -18.91 -16.62 12.48
N ALA A 184 -17.87 -16.82 11.68
CA ALA A 184 -17.95 -17.04 10.24
C ALA A 184 -17.37 -18.40 9.84
N SER A 185 -17.74 -18.86 8.65
CA SER A 185 -17.17 -20.03 7.98
C SER A 185 -16.67 -19.65 6.59
N TRP A 186 -15.51 -20.18 6.22
CA TRP A 186 -14.89 -20.04 4.91
C TRP A 186 -14.75 -21.41 4.26
N ASP A 187 -15.20 -21.54 3.02
CA ASP A 187 -15.18 -22.80 2.28
C ASP A 187 -14.14 -22.87 1.15
N GLY A 188 -13.20 -21.92 1.14
CA GLY A 188 -12.21 -21.78 0.07
C GLY A 188 -12.60 -20.75 -1.00
N ALA A 189 -13.85 -20.29 -1.02
CA ALA A 189 -14.32 -19.30 -1.99
C ALA A 189 -15.18 -18.18 -1.38
N THR A 190 -16.01 -18.49 -0.40
CA THR A 190 -16.97 -17.52 0.15
C THR A 190 -17.08 -17.58 1.67
N TRP A 191 -17.33 -16.41 2.27
CA TRP A 191 -17.71 -16.29 3.67
C TRP A 191 -19.19 -16.56 3.88
N ALA A 192 -19.52 -17.27 4.95
CA ALA A 192 -20.91 -17.49 5.37
C ALA A 192 -21.04 -17.46 6.91
N PRO A 193 -22.16 -16.94 7.45
CA PRO A 193 -22.43 -16.99 8.88
C PRO A 193 -22.60 -18.43 9.37
N LEU A 194 -22.08 -18.74 10.58
CA LEU A 194 -22.35 -20.02 11.21
C LEU A 194 -23.67 -19.97 12.01
N GLY A 195 -24.77 -20.25 11.32
CA GLY A 195 -26.11 -20.14 11.88
C GLY A 195 -26.51 -18.69 12.13
N THR A 196 -27.07 -18.39 13.30
CA THR A 196 -27.43 -17.01 13.70
C THR A 196 -26.28 -16.23 14.35
N GLY A 197 -25.13 -16.87 14.55
CA GLY A 197 -24.04 -16.36 15.40
C GLY A 197 -24.40 -16.28 16.88
N LEU A 198 -23.59 -15.54 17.64
CA LEU A 198 -23.73 -15.34 19.10
C LEU A 198 -23.74 -13.84 19.45
N ASP A 199 -24.39 -13.47 20.56
CA ASP A 199 -24.70 -12.08 20.94
C ASP A 199 -23.57 -11.32 21.66
N GLY A 200 -22.33 -11.80 21.55
CA GLY A 200 -21.13 -11.19 22.10
C GLY A 200 -19.86 -11.91 21.65
N SER A 201 -18.71 -11.32 21.97
CA SER A 201 -17.40 -11.80 21.54
C SER A 201 -17.15 -13.25 21.97
N ILE A 202 -16.55 -14.02 21.06
CA ILE A 202 -16.12 -15.39 21.31
C ILE A 202 -14.63 -15.38 21.62
N HIS A 203 -14.24 -15.92 22.77
CA HIS A 203 -12.83 -15.99 23.18
C HIS A 203 -12.14 -17.24 22.65
N THR A 204 -12.87 -18.36 22.55
CA THR A 204 -12.30 -19.64 22.09
C THR A 204 -13.39 -20.55 21.50
N ILE A 205 -12.98 -21.37 20.54
CA ILE A 205 -13.78 -22.42 19.92
C ILE A 205 -13.02 -23.74 19.89
N LEU A 206 -13.76 -24.86 19.92
CA LEU A 206 -13.20 -26.20 19.83
C LEU A 206 -14.13 -27.08 18.98
N ASN A 207 -13.58 -27.71 17.94
CA ASN A 207 -14.27 -28.81 17.26
C ASN A 207 -13.99 -30.14 17.98
N HIS A 208 -15.05 -30.86 18.34
CA HIS A 208 -14.94 -32.24 18.77
C HIS A 208 -16.12 -33.08 18.25
N ASN A 209 -15.83 -34.11 17.45
CA ASN A 209 -16.83 -34.97 16.80
C ASN A 209 -17.89 -34.16 16.04
N ASP A 210 -17.44 -33.27 15.15
CA ASP A 210 -18.27 -32.45 14.27
C ASP A 210 -19.25 -31.52 15.02
N THR A 211 -18.91 -31.21 16.28
CA THR A 211 -19.64 -30.26 17.13
C THR A 211 -18.68 -29.14 17.51
N ILE A 212 -19.04 -27.90 17.18
CA ILE A 212 -18.31 -26.72 17.65
C ILE A 212 -18.81 -26.33 19.03
N TYR A 213 -17.89 -26.23 19.98
CA TYR A 213 -18.14 -25.58 21.27
C TYR A 213 -17.54 -24.19 21.22
N ALA A 214 -18.32 -23.18 21.59
CA ALA A 214 -17.88 -21.79 21.68
C ALA A 214 -18.03 -21.28 23.10
N ALA A 215 -17.08 -20.46 23.56
CA ALA A 215 -17.07 -19.84 24.87
C ALA A 215 -16.61 -18.38 24.77
N GLY A 216 -17.21 -17.49 25.57
CA GLY A 216 -16.95 -16.05 25.47
C GLY A 216 -17.87 -15.16 26.31
N GLU A 217 -17.99 -13.90 25.90
CA GLU A 217 -18.73 -12.84 26.60
C GLU A 217 -20.24 -12.86 26.34
N PHE A 218 -20.68 -13.64 25.36
CA PHE A 218 -22.08 -13.72 24.93
C PHE A 218 -23.02 -14.20 26.06
N GLY A 219 -24.20 -13.60 26.13
CA GLY A 219 -25.17 -13.78 27.21
C GLY A 219 -26.21 -14.87 26.93
N SER A 220 -26.46 -15.16 25.65
CA SER A 220 -27.45 -16.18 25.24
C SER A 220 -26.93 -17.01 24.06
N PRO A 221 -26.53 -18.28 24.29
CA PRO A 221 -26.46 -19.01 25.57
C PRO A 221 -25.47 -18.43 26.60
N SER A 222 -25.66 -18.66 27.90
CA SER A 222 -24.84 -18.06 28.97
C SER A 222 -23.36 -18.50 28.93
N HIS A 223 -22.52 -17.72 28.23
CA HIS A 223 -21.05 -17.82 28.09
C HIS A 223 -20.47 -19.13 27.52
N ILE A 224 -21.32 -20.11 27.18
CA ILE A 224 -20.93 -21.35 26.52
C ILE A 224 -22.07 -21.92 25.68
N ALA A 225 -21.76 -22.27 24.44
CA ALA A 225 -22.72 -22.79 23.47
C ALA A 225 -22.13 -23.97 22.67
N ARG A 226 -23.00 -24.80 22.12
CA ARG A 226 -22.63 -25.82 21.12
C ARG A 226 -23.41 -25.63 19.83
N TRP A 227 -22.74 -25.86 18.71
CA TRP A 227 -23.32 -25.94 17.38
C TRP A 227 -23.39 -27.40 16.94
N ASP A 228 -24.59 -27.87 16.58
CA ASP A 228 -24.85 -29.25 16.18
C ASP A 228 -24.96 -29.45 14.66
N GLY A 229 -24.49 -28.47 13.87
CA GLY A 229 -24.69 -28.43 12.42
C GLY A 229 -25.94 -27.65 11.99
N SER A 230 -26.82 -27.28 12.92
CA SER A 230 -28.06 -26.56 12.59
C SER A 230 -28.39 -25.39 13.53
N THR A 231 -28.16 -25.55 14.84
CA THR A 231 -28.53 -24.53 15.83
C THR A 231 -27.52 -24.41 16.95
N TRP A 232 -27.36 -23.17 17.46
CA TRP A 232 -26.66 -22.91 18.70
C TRP A 232 -27.55 -23.27 19.89
N SER A 233 -27.04 -24.12 20.78
CA SER A 233 -27.75 -24.60 21.97
C SER A 233 -26.91 -24.41 23.24
N SER A 234 -27.58 -24.13 24.36
CA SER A 234 -26.92 -24.05 25.67
C SER A 234 -26.45 -25.41 26.18
N LEU A 235 -25.38 -25.40 26.98
CA LEU A 235 -24.96 -26.56 27.77
C LEU A 235 -25.58 -26.47 29.17
N GLY A 236 -26.76 -27.05 29.34
CA GLY A 236 -27.53 -26.91 30.58
C GLY A 236 -27.88 -25.44 30.86
N SER A 237 -27.58 -24.96 32.07
CA SER A 237 -27.75 -23.55 32.45
C SER A 237 -26.54 -22.65 32.13
N GLY A 238 -25.51 -23.18 31.45
CA GLY A 238 -24.31 -22.43 31.09
C GLY A 238 -23.39 -22.09 32.27
N LEU A 239 -22.54 -21.08 32.08
CA LEU A 239 -21.60 -20.54 33.06
C LEU A 239 -22.10 -19.18 33.57
N ASN A 240 -21.65 -18.74 34.74
CA ASN A 240 -22.00 -17.42 35.28
C ASN A 240 -20.97 -16.31 34.98
N ASN A 241 -19.90 -16.65 34.27
CA ASN A 241 -18.89 -15.72 33.78
C ASN A 241 -18.17 -16.37 32.59
N GLU A 242 -17.26 -15.62 31.98
CA GLU A 242 -16.52 -16.02 30.78
C GLU A 242 -15.66 -17.27 30.95
N ALA A 243 -15.40 -17.92 29.81
CA ALA A 243 -14.44 -19.00 29.65
C ALA A 243 -13.43 -18.66 28.54
N TYR A 244 -12.17 -19.01 28.78
CA TYR A 244 -11.02 -18.65 27.95
C TYR A 244 -10.33 -19.86 27.31
N GLY A 245 -10.58 -21.07 27.83
CA GLY A 245 -9.96 -22.28 27.30
C GLY A 245 -10.91 -23.49 27.29
N LEU A 246 -10.83 -24.27 26.22
CA LEU A 246 -11.58 -25.50 26.00
C LEU A 246 -10.64 -26.66 25.66
N THR A 247 -10.87 -27.83 26.22
CA THR A 247 -10.16 -29.06 25.82
C THR A 247 -11.02 -30.30 26.06
N ILE A 248 -10.63 -31.45 25.51
CA ILE A 248 -11.24 -32.73 25.81
C ILE A 248 -10.32 -33.54 26.73
N TYR A 249 -10.84 -33.92 27.89
CA TYR A 249 -10.13 -34.77 28.85
C TYR A 249 -11.08 -35.86 29.36
N ASP A 250 -10.66 -37.13 29.27
CA ASP A 250 -11.48 -38.29 29.66
C ASP A 250 -12.89 -38.28 29.01
N ASN A 251 -12.93 -38.00 27.70
CA ASN A 251 -14.16 -37.87 26.89
C ASN A 251 -15.17 -36.83 27.41
N LYS A 252 -14.69 -35.83 28.15
CA LYS A 252 -15.50 -34.71 28.65
C LYS A 252 -14.94 -33.41 28.11
N LEU A 253 -15.83 -32.48 27.78
CA LEU A 253 -15.44 -31.10 27.51
C LEU A 253 -15.04 -30.46 28.84
N VAL A 254 -13.79 -30.03 28.93
CA VAL A 254 -13.27 -29.28 30.07
C VAL A 254 -13.16 -27.81 29.69
N VAL A 255 -13.56 -26.96 30.63
CA VAL A 255 -13.58 -25.50 30.45
C VAL A 255 -12.79 -24.84 31.56
N GLY A 256 -11.90 -23.93 31.19
CA GLY A 256 -11.19 -23.00 32.07
C GLY A 256 -11.66 -21.56 31.83
N GLY A 257 -11.79 -20.77 32.89
CA GLY A 257 -12.29 -19.39 32.76
C GLY A 257 -12.29 -18.60 34.04
N SER A 258 -13.10 -17.54 34.09
CA SER A 258 -13.33 -16.65 35.25
C SER A 258 -14.64 -16.95 36.00
N PHE A 259 -15.33 -18.05 35.65
CA PHE A 259 -16.59 -18.47 36.27
C PHE A 259 -16.43 -19.10 37.66
N THR A 260 -17.44 -18.94 38.51
CA THR A 260 -17.53 -19.58 39.84
C THR A 260 -18.60 -20.66 39.92
N THR A 261 -19.47 -20.74 38.91
CA THR A 261 -20.50 -21.77 38.80
C THR A 261 -20.67 -22.26 37.37
N ALA A 262 -20.93 -23.56 37.21
CA ALA A 262 -21.27 -24.20 35.94
C ALA A 262 -22.53 -25.04 36.13
N GLY A 263 -23.57 -24.80 35.33
CA GLY A 263 -24.86 -25.47 35.48
C GLY A 263 -25.53 -25.25 36.84
N GLY A 264 -25.24 -24.11 37.50
CA GLY A 264 -25.71 -23.79 38.85
C GLY A 264 -24.96 -24.48 39.99
N LEU A 265 -23.96 -25.32 39.70
CA LEU A 265 -23.09 -25.93 40.70
C LEU A 265 -21.86 -25.05 40.92
N THR A 266 -21.36 -24.98 42.16
CA THR A 266 -20.08 -24.32 42.45
C THR A 266 -18.95 -25.05 41.73
N ALA A 267 -18.27 -24.33 40.84
CA ALA A 267 -17.11 -24.80 40.09
C ALA A 267 -16.12 -23.64 39.99
N SER A 268 -15.03 -23.74 40.76
CA SER A 268 -14.02 -22.67 40.82
C SER A 268 -13.13 -22.73 39.58
N ARG A 269 -13.51 -21.99 38.53
CA ARG A 269 -12.70 -21.68 37.34
C ARG A 269 -12.39 -22.86 36.41
N VAL A 270 -12.67 -24.10 36.83
CA VAL A 270 -12.50 -25.32 36.02
C VAL A 270 -13.71 -26.26 36.20
N ALA A 271 -14.34 -26.65 35.08
CA ALA A 271 -15.51 -27.54 35.07
C ALA A 271 -15.46 -28.52 33.89
N ALA A 272 -16.14 -29.66 34.04
CA ALA A 272 -16.28 -30.68 33.00
C ALA A 272 -17.74 -30.91 32.64
N TRP A 273 -18.02 -31.04 31.35
CA TRP A 273 -19.32 -31.42 30.79
C TRP A 273 -19.26 -32.82 30.21
N ASN A 274 -20.14 -33.70 30.68
CA ASN A 274 -20.19 -35.11 30.28
C ASN A 274 -21.18 -35.41 29.13
N GLY A 275 -21.69 -34.37 28.45
CA GLY A 275 -22.77 -34.50 27.46
C GLY A 275 -24.16 -34.17 28.01
N THR A 276 -24.36 -34.25 29.34
CA THR A 276 -25.67 -34.06 29.98
C THR A 276 -25.66 -33.13 31.20
N SER A 277 -24.56 -33.06 31.94
CA SER A 277 -24.45 -32.28 33.16
C SER A 277 -23.03 -31.74 33.37
N TRP A 278 -22.95 -30.57 34.00
CA TRP A 278 -21.71 -29.99 34.50
C TRP A 278 -21.27 -30.66 35.80
N ALA A 279 -19.96 -30.79 36.01
CA ALA A 279 -19.35 -31.18 37.27
C ALA A 279 -18.07 -30.36 37.52
N PRO A 280 -17.78 -29.96 38.78
CA PRO A 280 -16.51 -29.31 39.11
C PRO A 280 -15.33 -30.30 39.03
N ILE A 281 -14.14 -29.81 38.66
CA ILE A 281 -12.90 -30.61 38.70
C ILE A 281 -12.18 -30.38 40.03
N GLY A 282 -12.36 -31.33 40.96
CA GLY A 282 -11.87 -31.19 42.33
C GLY A 282 -12.46 -29.94 43.01
N THR A 283 -11.63 -29.20 43.75
CA THR A 283 -12.03 -27.89 44.31
C THR A 283 -11.68 -26.72 43.38
N GLY A 284 -11.13 -27.00 42.20
CA GLY A 284 -10.65 -26.01 41.23
C GLY A 284 -9.42 -25.21 41.71
N VAL A 285 -9.30 -24.02 41.13
CA VAL A 285 -8.25 -23.02 41.43
C VAL A 285 -8.88 -21.73 41.97
N ASN A 286 -8.06 -20.80 42.47
CA ASN A 286 -8.54 -19.60 43.16
C ASN A 286 -8.58 -18.32 42.32
N ASP A 287 -8.10 -18.35 41.09
CA ASP A 287 -8.14 -17.22 40.14
C ASP A 287 -8.26 -17.75 38.70
N ASP A 288 -8.30 -16.85 37.73
CA ASP A 288 -8.65 -17.15 36.34
C ASP A 288 -7.71 -18.16 35.66
N VAL A 289 -8.32 -19.02 34.84
CA VAL A 289 -7.65 -20.02 34.00
C VAL A 289 -7.74 -19.55 32.55
N SER A 290 -6.59 -19.32 31.93
CA SER A 290 -6.46 -18.83 30.56
C SER A 290 -6.14 -19.94 29.56
N ALA A 291 -5.45 -21.00 29.99
CA ALA A 291 -5.05 -22.12 29.14
C ALA A 291 -5.47 -23.46 29.77
N VAL A 292 -5.96 -24.38 28.95
CA VAL A 292 -6.25 -25.77 29.35
C VAL A 292 -5.74 -26.72 28.26
N THR A 293 -4.97 -27.74 28.63
CA THR A 293 -4.46 -28.75 27.69
C THR A 293 -4.34 -30.12 28.37
N VAL A 294 -3.96 -31.15 27.62
CA VAL A 294 -3.67 -32.49 28.14
C VAL A 294 -2.21 -32.82 27.83
N PHE A 295 -1.45 -33.20 28.85
CA PHE A 295 -0.05 -33.59 28.71
C PHE A 295 0.24 -34.78 29.62
N ASP A 296 0.92 -35.80 29.11
CA ASP A 296 1.22 -37.06 29.81
C ASP A 296 -0.01 -37.71 30.47
N GLY A 297 -1.16 -37.61 29.80
CA GLY A 297 -2.44 -38.16 30.28
C GLY A 297 -3.06 -37.42 31.46
N ASN A 298 -2.52 -36.26 31.85
CA ASN A 298 -3.09 -35.39 32.88
C ASN A 298 -3.68 -34.12 32.26
N LEU A 299 -4.72 -33.56 32.89
CA LEU A 299 -5.23 -32.24 32.53
C LEU A 299 -4.29 -31.18 33.10
N ILE A 300 -3.79 -30.27 32.26
CA ILE A 300 -2.94 -29.15 32.68
C ILE A 300 -3.73 -27.85 32.53
N VAL A 301 -3.63 -26.98 33.52
CA VAL A 301 -4.23 -25.64 33.48
C VAL A 301 -3.18 -24.57 33.74
N GLY A 302 -3.24 -23.49 32.97
CA GLY A 302 -2.40 -22.29 33.10
C GLY A 302 -3.28 -21.04 33.28
N GLY A 303 -2.83 -20.07 34.07
CA GLY A 303 -3.61 -18.85 34.31
C GLY A 303 -2.98 -17.94 35.37
N ASN A 304 -3.80 -17.13 36.05
CA ASN A 304 -3.34 -16.17 37.07
C ASN A 304 -3.41 -16.69 38.52
N PHE A 305 -3.80 -17.94 38.72
CA PHE A 305 -3.98 -18.53 40.06
C PHE A 305 -2.65 -18.80 40.78
N ASP A 306 -2.72 -18.86 42.12
CA ASP A 306 -1.60 -19.26 42.99
C ASP A 306 -1.93 -20.48 43.87
N MET A 307 -3.15 -21.00 43.80
CA MET A 307 -3.59 -22.22 44.48
C MET A 307 -4.39 -23.14 43.57
N ALA A 308 -4.09 -24.44 43.64
CA ALA A 308 -4.86 -25.51 43.01
C ALA A 308 -5.15 -26.61 44.02
N GLY A 309 -6.41 -27.04 44.14
CA GLY A 309 -6.78 -28.06 45.13
C GLY A 309 -6.57 -27.64 46.59
N GLY A 310 -6.47 -26.33 46.86
CA GLY A 310 -6.12 -25.78 48.19
C GLY A 310 -4.62 -25.82 48.52
N ASN A 311 -3.75 -26.22 47.59
CA ASN A 311 -2.29 -26.22 47.75
C ASN A 311 -1.65 -25.16 46.84
N PRO A 312 -0.46 -24.62 47.19
CA PRO A 312 0.25 -23.67 46.33
C PRO A 312 0.57 -24.29 44.96
N ALA A 313 0.20 -23.60 43.89
CA ALA A 313 0.53 -23.92 42.51
C ALA A 313 0.62 -22.61 41.73
N MET A 314 1.83 -22.16 41.41
CA MET A 314 2.04 -20.84 40.81
C MET A 314 1.75 -20.90 39.32
N ARG A 315 0.57 -20.42 38.91
CA ARG A 315 0.17 -20.13 37.53
C ARG A 315 0.02 -21.33 36.60
N VAL A 316 0.49 -22.52 37.01
CA VAL A 316 0.36 -23.78 36.27
C VAL A 316 0.11 -24.96 37.23
N ALA A 317 -0.82 -25.84 36.90
CA ALA A 317 -1.19 -27.01 37.72
C ALA A 317 -1.62 -28.21 36.87
N SER A 318 -1.40 -29.41 37.41
CA SER A 318 -1.75 -30.69 36.80
C SER A 318 -2.81 -31.43 37.62
N TRP A 319 -3.82 -31.98 36.94
CA TRP A 319 -4.87 -32.83 37.49
C TRP A 319 -4.77 -34.24 36.91
N ASN A 320 -4.55 -35.22 37.79
CA ASN A 320 -4.35 -36.63 37.43
C ASN A 320 -5.63 -37.48 37.45
N GLY A 321 -6.81 -36.86 37.48
CA GLY A 321 -8.09 -37.54 37.67
C GLY A 321 -8.57 -37.64 39.12
N ALA A 322 -7.70 -37.38 40.10
CA ALA A 322 -8.06 -37.47 41.53
C ALA A 322 -7.62 -36.25 42.37
N ALA A 323 -6.47 -35.65 42.06
CA ALA A 323 -5.91 -34.54 42.82
C ALA A 323 -5.20 -33.53 41.92
N TRP A 324 -5.23 -32.27 42.34
CA TRP A 324 -4.40 -31.20 41.78
C TRP A 324 -2.98 -31.27 42.34
N SER A 325 -1.99 -31.00 41.51
CA SER A 325 -0.58 -30.91 41.86
C SER A 325 0.08 -29.75 41.14
N ALA A 326 1.06 -29.10 41.78
CA ALA A 326 1.88 -28.08 41.14
C ALA A 326 2.89 -28.70 40.17
N LEU A 327 3.22 -27.99 39.09
CA LEU A 327 4.31 -28.34 38.17
C LEU A 327 5.54 -27.51 38.51
N GLY A 328 6.40 -28.06 39.38
CA GLY A 328 7.60 -27.38 39.87
C GLY A 328 7.28 -26.11 40.67
N VAL A 329 8.17 -25.11 40.57
CA VAL A 329 7.99 -23.78 41.20
C VAL A 329 6.92 -22.95 40.45
N GLY A 330 6.72 -23.21 39.15
CA GLY A 330 5.79 -22.48 38.30
C GLY A 330 6.36 -21.17 37.76
N MET A 331 5.49 -20.18 37.55
CA MET A 331 5.79 -18.91 36.87
C MET A 331 5.43 -17.72 37.76
N ASN A 332 6.11 -16.58 37.57
CA ASN A 332 5.86 -15.38 38.36
C ASN A 332 4.63 -14.56 37.93
N TYR A 333 4.20 -14.68 36.66
CA TYR A 333 2.99 -14.07 36.13
C TYR A 333 2.17 -15.05 35.26
N THR A 334 1.08 -14.56 34.68
CA THR A 334 0.06 -15.33 33.95
C THR A 334 0.64 -16.17 32.81
N VAL A 335 0.18 -17.42 32.73
CA VAL A 335 0.36 -18.31 31.59
C VAL A 335 -0.88 -18.22 30.71
N TYR A 336 -0.71 -17.81 29.45
CA TYR A 336 -1.81 -17.63 28.49
C TYR A 336 -1.95 -18.81 27.53
N SER A 337 -0.87 -19.53 27.23
CA SER A 337 -0.87 -20.64 26.29
C SER A 337 -0.01 -21.81 26.78
N LEU A 338 -0.42 -23.03 26.42
CA LEU A 338 0.28 -24.28 26.72
C LEU A 338 0.25 -25.17 25.46
N ALA A 339 1.41 -25.69 25.05
CA ALA A 339 1.53 -26.56 23.88
C ALA A 339 2.47 -27.73 24.15
N GLU A 340 2.29 -28.85 23.45
CA GLU A 340 3.25 -29.95 23.44
C GLU A 340 4.16 -29.79 22.22
N PHE A 341 5.48 -29.79 22.42
CA PHE A 341 6.48 -29.74 21.36
C PHE A 341 7.63 -30.69 21.68
N ASP A 342 7.97 -31.58 20.73
CA ASP A 342 9.00 -32.63 20.89
C ASP A 342 8.87 -33.44 22.20
N GLY A 343 7.62 -33.78 22.56
CA GLY A 343 7.29 -34.53 23.78
C GLY A 343 7.49 -33.77 25.09
N GLN A 344 7.69 -32.45 25.02
CA GLN A 344 7.84 -31.56 26.18
C GLN A 344 6.67 -30.58 26.24
N LEU A 345 6.30 -30.19 27.46
CA LEU A 345 5.26 -29.18 27.68
C LEU A 345 5.89 -27.79 27.63
N ILE A 346 5.36 -26.94 26.77
CA ILE A 346 5.76 -25.55 26.58
C ILE A 346 4.72 -24.64 27.20
N ALA A 347 5.17 -23.60 27.89
CA ALA A 347 4.34 -22.52 28.41
C ALA A 347 4.70 -21.18 27.75
N GLY A 348 3.67 -20.45 27.34
CA GLY A 348 3.75 -19.09 26.83
C GLY A 348 2.85 -18.15 27.65
N GLY A 349 3.30 -16.92 27.93
CA GLY A 349 2.48 -15.98 28.68
C GLY A 349 3.12 -14.62 28.91
N TYR A 350 2.73 -13.94 29.99
CA TYR A 350 3.27 -12.63 30.41
C TYR A 350 4.45 -12.75 31.40
N PHE A 351 4.88 -13.96 31.74
CA PHE A 351 5.87 -14.21 32.79
C PHE A 351 7.29 -13.81 32.40
N ASP A 352 8.04 -13.28 33.38
CA ASP A 352 9.47 -12.99 33.27
C ASP A 352 10.32 -14.17 33.77
N GLU A 353 9.81 -14.93 34.74
CA GLU A 353 10.53 -16.04 35.37
C GLU A 353 9.74 -17.35 35.29
N ALA A 354 10.44 -18.46 35.05
CA ALA A 354 9.93 -19.81 35.11
C ALA A 354 10.91 -20.71 35.86
N GLY A 355 10.42 -21.48 36.84
CA GLY A 355 11.30 -22.34 37.66
C GLY A 355 12.23 -21.58 38.62
N GLY A 356 12.16 -20.24 38.64
CA GLY A 356 13.09 -19.35 39.37
C GLY A 356 14.18 -18.74 38.50
N ASP A 357 14.20 -19.05 37.19
CA ASP A 357 15.14 -18.50 36.21
C ASP A 357 14.42 -17.55 35.23
N GLU A 358 15.14 -16.59 34.68
CA GLU A 358 14.62 -15.63 33.69
C GLU A 358 14.33 -16.33 32.35
N ALA A 359 13.09 -16.20 31.87
CA ALA A 359 12.54 -17.01 30.76
C ALA A 359 11.85 -16.22 29.65
N HIS A 360 11.70 -14.89 29.79
CA HIS A 360 11.25 -14.01 28.70
C HIS A 360 10.06 -14.54 27.87
N ARG A 361 8.96 -14.85 28.58
CA ARG A 361 7.65 -15.24 28.04
C ARG A 361 7.49 -16.68 27.55
N THR A 362 8.57 -17.45 27.41
CA THR A 362 8.52 -18.86 26.96
C THR A 362 9.34 -19.79 27.86
N ALA A 363 8.77 -20.93 28.25
CA ALA A 363 9.44 -21.90 29.11
C ALA A 363 9.07 -23.32 28.73
N VAL A 364 10.00 -24.24 28.99
CA VAL A 364 9.86 -25.67 28.68
C VAL A 364 9.94 -26.51 29.94
N TRP A 365 9.12 -27.54 30.02
CA TRP A 365 9.06 -28.50 31.11
C TRP A 365 9.72 -29.83 30.72
N ASP A 366 10.73 -30.23 31.48
CA ASP A 366 11.52 -31.46 31.25
C ASP A 366 11.02 -32.70 32.02
N GLY A 367 9.88 -32.59 32.71
CA GLY A 367 9.36 -33.63 33.61
C GLY A 367 9.69 -33.41 35.09
N LEU A 368 10.60 -32.49 35.42
CA LEU A 368 11.05 -32.18 36.78
C LEU A 368 11.00 -30.68 37.11
N SER A 369 11.39 -29.83 36.16
CA SER A 369 11.51 -28.38 36.32
C SER A 369 11.18 -27.61 35.05
N TRP A 370 10.78 -26.35 35.22
CA TRP A 370 10.67 -25.39 34.13
C TRP A 370 12.04 -24.78 33.85
N SER A 371 12.40 -24.66 32.58
CA SER A 371 13.61 -23.99 32.09
C SER A 371 13.26 -22.98 30.99
N PRO A 372 14.05 -21.90 30.82
CA PRO A 372 13.86 -20.95 29.74
C PRO A 372 14.10 -21.57 28.35
N MET A 373 13.42 -21.07 27.33
CA MET A 373 13.62 -21.50 25.93
C MET A 373 14.53 -20.51 25.17
N GLY A 374 15.83 -20.82 25.16
CA GLY A 374 16.84 -19.89 24.62
C GLY A 374 16.77 -18.56 25.37
N ASP A 375 16.83 -17.45 24.63
CA ASP A 375 16.67 -16.11 25.20
C ASP A 375 15.19 -15.64 25.24
N GLY A 376 14.24 -16.46 24.78
CA GLY A 376 12.81 -16.11 24.71
C GLY A 376 12.46 -15.08 23.63
N VAL A 377 11.23 -14.52 23.67
CA VAL A 377 10.64 -13.72 22.57
C VAL A 377 10.39 -12.23 22.90
N GLY A 378 10.90 -11.74 24.03
CA GLY A 378 11.03 -10.30 24.28
C GLY A 378 10.80 -9.86 25.74
N PRO A 379 11.40 -8.74 26.18
CA PRO A 379 11.18 -8.17 27.51
C PRO A 379 10.02 -7.15 27.53
N ASN A 380 9.70 -6.64 28.73
CA ASN A 380 8.86 -5.46 29.02
C ASN A 380 7.47 -5.43 28.36
N GLN A 381 6.42 -5.75 29.13
CA GLN A 381 5.00 -5.73 28.72
C GLN A 381 4.62 -6.63 27.52
N SER A 382 5.57 -7.41 26.99
CA SER A 382 5.31 -8.42 25.97
C SER A 382 4.49 -9.60 26.53
N TYR A 383 3.78 -10.34 25.68
CA TYR A 383 3.17 -11.63 26.04
C TYR A 383 3.03 -12.55 24.82
N VAL A 384 3.20 -13.85 25.06
CA VAL A 384 2.79 -14.89 24.11
C VAL A 384 1.33 -15.21 24.37
N GLN A 385 0.49 -15.02 23.34
CA GLN A 385 -0.95 -15.26 23.40
C GLN A 385 -1.29 -16.68 22.94
N THR A 386 -0.63 -17.16 21.88
CA THR A 386 -0.91 -18.47 21.28
C THR A 386 0.37 -19.13 20.77
N MET A 387 0.33 -20.46 20.66
CA MET A 387 1.44 -21.29 20.21
C MET A 387 0.91 -22.44 19.36
N MET A 388 1.62 -22.78 18.29
CA MET A 388 1.25 -23.85 17.38
C MET A 388 2.48 -24.60 16.89
N VAL A 389 2.40 -25.93 16.83
CA VAL A 389 3.43 -26.74 16.20
C VAL A 389 3.04 -26.95 14.73
N VAL A 390 3.95 -26.59 13.84
CA VAL A 390 3.82 -26.79 12.40
C VAL A 390 5.02 -27.59 11.94
N ASP A 391 4.77 -28.78 11.38
CA ASP A 391 5.80 -29.77 11.05
C ASP A 391 6.74 -30.10 12.23
N THR A 392 7.96 -29.57 12.19
CA THR A 392 9.02 -29.77 13.21
C THR A 392 9.37 -28.49 13.96
N GLN A 393 8.59 -27.43 13.76
CA GLN A 393 8.85 -26.10 14.30
C GLN A 393 7.71 -25.67 15.22
N LEU A 394 8.06 -24.89 16.24
CA LEU A 394 7.11 -24.27 17.14
C LEU A 394 6.96 -22.78 16.76
N TYR A 395 5.76 -22.41 16.36
CA TYR A 395 5.36 -21.02 16.15
C TYR A 395 4.79 -20.47 17.45
N VAL A 396 5.20 -19.27 17.83
CA VAL A 396 4.63 -18.52 18.95
C VAL A 396 4.17 -17.17 18.45
N ALA A 397 3.04 -16.70 18.93
CA ALA A 397 2.46 -15.43 18.50
C ALA A 397 1.79 -14.69 19.66
N GLY A 398 1.72 -13.36 19.57
CA GLY A 398 1.15 -12.52 20.62
C GLY A 398 1.59 -11.07 20.54
N ASN A 399 1.45 -10.35 21.65
CA ASN A 399 1.96 -8.99 21.74
C ASN A 399 3.40 -9.01 22.21
N PHE A 400 4.33 -9.34 21.31
CA PHE A 400 5.75 -9.16 21.57
C PHE A 400 6.40 -8.51 20.36
N LYS A 401 7.34 -7.62 20.68
CA LYS A 401 8.29 -7.03 19.75
C LYS A 401 9.63 -7.27 20.40
N SER A 402 10.53 -8.00 19.76
CA SER A 402 11.82 -8.25 20.39
C SER A 402 12.54 -6.92 20.64
N SER A 403 13.05 -6.74 21.84
CA SER A 403 13.88 -5.57 22.16
C SER A 403 15.32 -5.75 21.66
N ASP A 404 16.13 -4.71 21.84
CA ASP A 404 17.48 -4.50 21.32
C ASP A 404 18.47 -5.71 21.40
N ASP A 405 18.26 -6.72 22.23
CA ASP A 405 19.22 -7.82 22.41
C ASP A 405 18.80 -9.17 21.77
N HIS A 406 17.65 -9.26 21.10
CA HIS A 406 17.06 -10.52 20.59
C HIS A 406 16.61 -10.41 19.12
N ILE A 407 16.42 -11.55 18.44
CA ILE A 407 16.04 -11.63 17.02
C ILE A 407 14.69 -10.91 16.77
N PRO A 408 14.61 -9.96 15.83
CA PRO A 408 13.39 -9.20 15.48
C PRO A 408 12.21 -10.09 15.13
N THR A 409 11.32 -10.30 16.10
CA THR A 409 10.05 -11.01 15.89
C THR A 409 8.90 -10.05 16.13
N MET A 410 8.18 -9.70 15.06
CA MET A 410 7.02 -8.82 15.11
C MET A 410 5.77 -9.67 15.28
N HIS A 411 5.32 -9.83 16.51
CA HIS A 411 4.09 -10.54 16.89
C HIS A 411 4.04 -12.04 16.58
N ILE A 412 5.00 -12.58 15.82
CA ILE A 412 5.18 -14.01 15.54
C ILE A 412 6.66 -14.40 15.46
N ALA A 413 7.00 -15.58 15.99
CA ALA A 413 8.35 -16.15 15.98
C ALA A 413 8.30 -17.66 15.77
N VAL A 414 9.37 -18.23 15.21
CA VAL A 414 9.58 -19.67 15.01
C VAL A 414 10.72 -20.17 15.87
N TRP A 415 10.56 -21.35 16.46
CA TRP A 415 11.59 -22.10 17.15
C TRP A 415 11.90 -23.39 16.40
N ASP A 416 13.17 -23.57 16.03
CA ASP A 416 13.68 -24.73 15.27
C ASP A 416 14.16 -25.90 16.15
N GLY A 417 14.00 -25.80 17.47
CA GLY A 417 14.57 -26.73 18.45
C GLY A 417 15.81 -26.20 19.17
N ALA A 418 16.45 -25.15 18.65
CA ALA A 418 17.65 -24.55 19.22
C ALA A 418 17.68 -23.01 19.21
N ASN A 419 17.07 -22.37 18.21
CA ASN A 419 17.10 -20.92 18.02
C ASN A 419 15.71 -20.39 17.65
N TRP A 420 15.46 -19.14 18.06
CA TRP A 420 14.32 -18.36 17.57
C TRP A 420 14.63 -17.75 16.20
N SER A 421 13.65 -17.61 15.32
CA SER A 421 13.75 -16.92 14.02
C SER A 421 12.44 -16.20 13.68
N GLN A 422 12.51 -15.23 12.77
CA GLN A 422 11.34 -14.51 12.26
C GLN A 422 10.59 -15.30 11.18
N VAL A 423 9.32 -14.96 10.92
CA VAL A 423 8.47 -15.68 9.95
C VAL A 423 8.56 -15.12 8.53
N SER A 424 8.99 -13.86 8.29
CA SER A 424 9.16 -13.33 6.91
C SER A 424 10.38 -12.39 6.71
N PRO A 425 10.78 -12.10 5.45
CA PRO A 425 11.89 -11.18 5.16
C PRO A 425 11.61 -9.69 5.36
N GLY A 426 11.94 -9.16 6.55
CA GLY A 426 11.92 -7.70 6.78
C GLY A 426 13.23 -7.09 7.25
N MET A 427 13.37 -5.77 7.09
CA MET A 427 14.38 -4.98 7.81
C MET A 427 13.93 -4.78 9.26
N GLY A 428 14.35 -5.69 10.15
CA GLY A 428 14.09 -5.58 11.59
C GLY A 428 14.80 -4.37 12.22
N SER A 429 14.02 -3.39 12.67
CA SER A 429 14.47 -2.28 13.53
C SER A 429 13.72 -2.31 14.86
N THR A 430 14.44 -2.10 15.97
CA THR A 430 13.97 -2.27 17.34
C THR A 430 13.47 -0.99 18.01
N LYS A 431 13.52 0.18 17.34
CA LYS A 431 12.97 1.48 17.81
C LYS A 431 13.06 2.53 16.71
N THR A 432 11.94 3.06 16.22
CA THR A 432 11.75 4.35 15.47
C THR A 432 12.93 4.89 14.63
N THR A 433 13.69 4.06 13.94
CA THR A 433 14.91 4.52 13.26
C THR A 433 15.17 3.63 12.04
N GLY A 434 15.44 4.28 10.92
CA GLY A 434 15.53 3.66 9.61
C GLY A 434 16.82 4.05 8.89
N ILE A 435 16.73 4.23 7.58
CA ILE A 435 17.90 4.55 6.75
C ILE A 435 18.23 6.04 6.88
N ASN A 436 19.51 6.33 7.09
CA ASN A 436 20.04 7.70 7.21
C ASN A 436 20.97 8.08 6.07
N ALA A 437 21.63 7.11 5.44
CA ALA A 437 22.58 7.33 4.37
C ALA A 437 22.51 6.18 3.36
N MET A 438 22.66 6.51 2.08
CA MET A 438 22.73 5.55 0.99
C MET A 438 23.84 5.94 0.02
N ILE A 439 24.46 4.95 -0.61
CA ILE A 439 25.45 5.15 -1.68
C ILE A 439 25.55 3.90 -2.56
N ILE A 440 26.00 4.06 -3.80
CA ILE A 440 26.31 2.92 -4.67
C ILE A 440 27.79 2.59 -4.60
N PHE A 441 28.11 1.35 -4.24
CA PHE A 441 29.48 0.84 -4.14
C PHE A 441 29.52 -0.60 -4.68
N ASP A 442 30.48 -0.89 -5.56
CA ASP A 442 30.63 -2.20 -6.23
C ASP A 442 29.33 -2.74 -6.86
N ASN A 443 28.57 -1.85 -7.53
CA ASN A 443 27.29 -2.18 -8.17
C ASN A 443 26.24 -2.73 -7.19
N LYS A 444 26.27 -2.25 -5.95
CA LYS A 444 25.30 -2.54 -4.91
C LYS A 444 24.85 -1.25 -4.25
N LEU A 445 23.57 -1.20 -3.87
CA LEU A 445 23.05 -0.17 -2.99
C LEU A 445 23.51 -0.47 -1.57
N ILE A 446 24.36 0.40 -1.03
CA ILE A 446 24.77 0.35 0.37
C ILE A 446 23.86 1.26 1.17
N VAL A 447 23.28 0.73 2.23
CA VAL A 447 22.44 1.47 3.16
C VAL A 447 23.08 1.50 4.54
N GLY A 448 23.05 2.67 5.15
CA GLY A 448 23.53 2.92 6.50
C GLY A 448 22.44 3.60 7.31
N GLY A 449 22.24 3.17 8.54
CA GLY A 449 21.22 3.74 9.40
C GLY A 449 21.29 3.18 10.80
N VAL A 450 20.13 3.09 11.44
CA VAL A 450 19.98 2.46 12.75
C VAL A 450 19.07 1.24 12.56
N PHE A 451 19.70 0.11 12.26
CA PHE A 451 19.02 -1.17 12.08
C PHE A 451 19.97 -2.31 12.47
N LYS A 452 19.44 -3.46 12.87
CA LYS A 452 20.29 -4.62 13.24
C LYS A 452 20.28 -5.72 12.20
N SER A 453 19.18 -5.86 11.45
CA SER A 453 19.03 -6.89 10.44
C SER A 453 18.37 -6.37 9.17
N VAL A 454 18.64 -7.05 8.07
CA VAL A 454 18.04 -6.84 6.74
C VAL A 454 17.58 -8.18 6.16
N GLY A 455 16.74 -8.19 5.13
CA GLY A 455 16.25 -9.36 4.35
C GLY A 455 16.39 -10.76 4.98
N HIS A 456 15.27 -11.39 5.37
CA HIS A 456 15.22 -12.68 6.08
C HIS A 456 16.01 -12.70 7.42
N GLY A 457 16.27 -11.55 8.03
CA GLY A 457 16.87 -11.48 9.36
C GLY A 457 18.39 -11.62 9.34
N VAL A 458 19.04 -11.37 8.19
CA VAL A 458 20.50 -11.29 8.05
C VAL A 458 21.03 -10.22 9.02
N PRO A 459 21.87 -10.59 10.02
CA PRO A 459 22.45 -9.62 10.94
C PRO A 459 23.44 -8.71 10.19
N ALA A 460 23.06 -7.43 10.04
CA ALA A 460 23.81 -6.46 9.27
C ALA A 460 24.42 -5.35 10.12
N ASN A 461 23.85 -5.07 11.31
CA ASN A 461 24.36 -4.13 12.30
C ASN A 461 24.76 -2.76 11.69
N LEU A 462 23.77 -1.90 11.47
CA LEU A 462 23.84 -0.52 10.99
C LEU A 462 24.23 -0.34 9.52
N ILE A 463 24.69 -1.38 8.83
CA ILE A 463 25.10 -1.28 7.41
C ILE A 463 24.83 -2.55 6.60
N ALA A 464 24.24 -2.40 5.42
CA ALA A 464 23.91 -3.51 4.52
C ALA A 464 24.12 -3.14 3.05
N ALA A 465 24.22 -4.15 2.19
CA ALA A 465 24.32 -4.04 0.74
C ALA A 465 23.19 -4.81 0.06
N TRP A 466 22.56 -4.21 -0.94
CA TRP A 466 21.56 -4.83 -1.80
C TRP A 466 22.08 -4.90 -3.24
N ASP A 467 21.95 -6.06 -3.87
CA ASP A 467 22.44 -6.31 -5.22
C ASP A 467 21.38 -6.24 -6.33
N GLY A 468 20.18 -5.76 -6.00
CA GLY A 468 19.00 -5.80 -6.87
C GLY A 468 18.04 -6.94 -6.52
N SER A 469 18.47 -7.91 -5.71
CA SER A 469 17.65 -9.06 -5.32
C SER A 469 17.76 -9.42 -3.85
N VAL A 470 18.97 -9.40 -3.29
CA VAL A 470 19.25 -9.92 -1.95
C VAL A 470 20.00 -8.88 -1.11
N TRP A 471 19.56 -8.76 0.14
CA TRP A 471 20.28 -8.01 1.17
C TRP A 471 21.41 -8.84 1.78
N THR A 472 22.59 -8.24 1.90
CA THR A 472 23.80 -8.85 2.46
C THR A 472 24.46 -7.94 3.49
N ALA A 473 25.04 -8.52 4.53
CA ALA A 473 25.82 -7.78 5.53
C ALA A 473 27.24 -7.49 5.03
N LEU A 474 27.82 -6.37 5.48
CA LEU A 474 29.24 -6.07 5.27
C LEU A 474 30.06 -6.60 6.45
N GLY A 475 30.60 -7.82 6.32
CA GLY A 475 31.25 -8.52 7.43
C GLY A 475 30.26 -8.78 8.57
N SER A 476 30.62 -8.47 9.81
CA SER A 476 29.70 -8.51 10.96
C SER A 476 29.04 -7.15 11.28
N GLY A 477 29.16 -6.18 10.36
CA GLY A 477 28.62 -4.83 10.51
C GLY A 477 29.33 -3.96 11.56
N LEU A 478 28.61 -3.00 12.13
CA LEU A 478 29.11 -1.97 13.04
C LEU A 478 28.41 -2.06 14.40
N THR A 479 29.14 -1.86 15.49
CA THR A 479 28.57 -1.92 16.84
C THR A 479 29.03 -0.73 17.70
N GLY A 480 28.23 -0.37 18.70
CA GLY A 480 28.55 0.70 19.64
C GLY A 480 28.12 0.37 21.08
N ASN A 481 28.13 1.37 21.95
CA ASN A 481 27.97 1.23 23.40
C ASN A 481 26.64 1.86 23.93
N GLY A 482 25.68 2.22 23.07
CA GLY A 482 24.49 2.97 23.50
C GLY A 482 23.33 3.08 22.50
N ILE A 483 22.28 3.81 22.93
CA ILE A 483 20.89 3.74 22.44
C ILE A 483 20.61 4.60 21.17
N GLU A 484 21.64 5.23 20.58
CA GLU A 484 21.54 6.05 19.35
C GLU A 484 22.66 5.74 18.34
N ASP A 485 23.29 4.56 18.43
CA ASP A 485 24.38 4.18 17.52
C ASP A 485 23.85 3.98 16.08
N GLY A 486 24.35 4.75 15.11
CA GLY A 486 23.87 4.74 13.73
C GLY A 486 24.89 5.19 12.69
N VAL A 487 24.76 4.71 11.46
CA VAL A 487 25.49 5.31 10.32
C VAL A 487 24.75 6.57 9.88
N HIS A 488 25.50 7.64 9.62
CA HIS A 488 24.95 8.92 9.17
C HIS A 488 25.58 9.42 7.87
N ALA A 489 26.76 8.94 7.50
CA ALA A 489 27.44 9.36 6.30
C ALA A 489 28.16 8.18 5.62
N LEU A 490 28.04 8.13 4.30
CA LEU A 490 28.74 7.19 3.43
C LEU A 490 29.43 7.98 2.32
N THR A 491 30.66 7.62 1.96
CA THR A 491 31.34 8.16 0.78
C THR A 491 32.34 7.15 0.24
N ILE A 492 32.83 7.38 -0.98
CA ILE A 492 33.90 6.56 -1.57
C ILE A 492 35.19 7.38 -1.59
N TYR A 493 36.26 6.81 -1.07
CA TYR A 493 37.60 7.40 -1.12
C TYR A 493 38.63 6.32 -1.43
N ASP A 494 39.47 6.55 -2.45
CA ASP A 494 40.50 5.58 -2.89
C ASP A 494 39.91 4.19 -3.19
N ASN A 495 38.78 4.16 -3.92
CA ASN A 495 38.00 2.96 -4.26
C ASN A 495 37.56 2.12 -3.06
N LYS A 496 37.44 2.73 -1.88
CA LYS A 496 36.94 2.08 -0.66
C LYS A 496 35.75 2.82 -0.13
N LEU A 497 34.82 2.07 0.46
CA LEU A 497 33.69 2.62 1.16
C LEU A 497 34.15 3.16 2.51
N ILE A 498 33.86 4.44 2.77
CA ILE A 498 34.11 5.12 4.04
C ILE A 498 32.78 5.30 4.74
N VAL A 499 32.74 4.90 6.01
CA VAL A 499 31.53 4.93 6.82
C VAL A 499 31.75 5.82 8.02
N GLY A 500 30.89 6.81 8.21
CA GLY A 500 30.90 7.74 9.34
C GLY A 500 29.58 7.69 10.10
N GLY A 501 29.65 7.82 11.42
CA GLY A 501 28.45 7.84 12.24
C GLY A 501 28.74 7.71 13.73
N GLU A 502 27.76 7.18 14.44
CA GLU A 502 27.80 6.91 15.86
C GLU A 502 28.04 5.41 16.12
N PHE A 503 29.26 4.90 15.88
CA PHE A 503 29.63 3.52 16.21
C PHE A 503 31.04 3.43 16.83
N ALA A 504 31.35 2.37 17.56
CA ALA A 504 32.63 2.18 18.26
C ALA A 504 33.52 1.12 17.60
N GLN A 505 32.91 0.14 16.91
CA GLN A 505 33.59 -0.94 16.22
C GLN A 505 33.02 -1.13 14.81
N ALA A 506 33.88 -1.61 13.92
CA ALA A 506 33.54 -2.09 12.59
C ALA A 506 34.12 -3.49 12.43
N GLY A 507 33.28 -4.50 12.35
CA GLY A 507 33.70 -5.87 12.56
C GLY A 507 34.34 -6.05 13.95
N ALA A 508 35.50 -6.71 13.99
CA ALA A 508 36.33 -6.84 15.19
C ALA A 508 37.28 -5.64 15.43
N VAL A 509 37.21 -4.59 14.59
CA VAL A 509 38.15 -3.47 14.61
C VAL A 509 37.55 -2.29 15.39
N SER A 510 38.31 -1.72 16.33
CA SER A 510 37.90 -0.49 17.03
C SER A 510 38.07 0.73 16.12
N ALA A 511 37.06 0.96 15.29
CA ALA A 511 36.97 2.07 14.35
C ALA A 511 36.04 3.14 14.95
N ARG A 512 36.60 4.08 15.72
CA ARG A 512 35.82 5.06 16.49
C ARG A 512 35.16 6.09 15.56
N ARG A 513 33.85 5.94 15.32
CA ARG A 513 32.98 6.87 14.58
C ARG A 513 33.32 7.06 13.09
N ILE A 514 34.39 6.43 12.61
CA ILE A 514 34.74 6.31 11.18
C ILE A 514 35.46 4.99 10.89
N ALA A 515 35.11 4.33 9.78
CA ALA A 515 35.68 3.07 9.33
C ALA A 515 35.84 3.02 7.81
N VAL A 516 36.65 2.06 7.33
CA VAL A 516 36.88 1.80 5.91
C VAL A 516 36.58 0.34 5.59
N TRP A 517 35.82 0.12 4.53
CA TRP A 517 35.56 -1.18 3.94
C TRP A 517 36.23 -1.28 2.57
N ASP A 518 37.05 -2.31 2.37
CA ASP A 518 37.79 -2.53 1.12
C ASP A 518 37.13 -3.53 0.17
N GLY A 519 35.88 -3.91 0.44
CA GLY A 519 35.16 -4.98 -0.27
C GLY A 519 35.15 -6.30 0.50
N ALA A 520 36.04 -6.50 1.48
CA ALA A 520 36.12 -7.76 2.23
C ALA A 520 36.35 -7.60 3.74
N VAL A 521 37.10 -6.59 4.17
CA VAL A 521 37.47 -6.40 5.58
C VAL A 521 37.35 -4.94 6.04
N TRP A 522 36.99 -4.79 7.31
CA TRP A 522 36.96 -3.50 8.00
C TRP A 522 38.37 -3.06 8.43
N SER A 523 38.67 -1.77 8.30
CA SER A 523 39.91 -1.14 8.78
C SER A 523 39.67 0.29 9.30
N THR A 524 40.66 0.86 10.00
CA THR A 524 40.56 2.19 10.65
C THR A 524 41.19 3.31 9.84
N LEU A 525 40.66 4.53 9.96
CA LEU A 525 41.35 5.78 9.58
C LEU A 525 41.97 6.45 10.80
N GLY A 526 43.23 6.08 11.11
CA GLY A 526 43.91 6.56 12.31
C GLY A 526 43.19 6.14 13.58
N ILE A 527 43.14 7.01 14.59
CA ILE A 527 42.43 6.74 15.87
C ILE A 527 40.93 7.11 15.84
N GLY A 528 40.42 7.62 14.72
CA GLY A 528 39.04 8.05 14.55
C GLY A 528 38.70 9.40 15.20
N MET A 529 37.44 9.57 15.58
CA MET A 529 36.86 10.82 16.10
C MET A 529 36.33 10.63 17.51
N ASN A 530 36.27 11.71 18.29
CA ASN A 530 35.70 11.70 19.65
C ASN A 530 34.21 12.03 19.73
N GLY A 531 33.54 12.19 18.58
CA GLY A 531 32.13 12.50 18.47
C GLY A 531 31.58 12.05 17.10
N THR A 532 30.29 12.23 16.91
CA THR A 532 29.54 11.69 15.76
C THR A 532 29.95 12.38 14.45
N VAL A 533 30.13 11.58 13.40
CA VAL A 533 30.41 12.04 12.04
C VAL A 533 29.08 12.06 11.27
N TYR A 534 28.64 13.24 10.85
CA TYR A 534 27.36 13.42 10.14
C TYR A 534 27.52 13.64 8.64
N ALA A 535 28.70 14.04 8.17
CA ALA A 535 28.96 14.29 6.76
C ALA A 535 30.35 13.80 6.34
N LEU A 536 30.44 13.24 5.14
CA LEU A 536 31.68 12.84 4.50
C LEU A 536 31.66 13.30 3.04
N THR A 537 32.79 13.82 2.53
CA THR A 537 32.96 14.11 1.10
C THR A 537 34.44 13.99 0.72
N VAL A 538 34.73 14.03 -0.57
CA VAL A 538 36.11 14.11 -1.08
C VAL A 538 36.29 15.46 -1.76
N TRP A 539 37.31 16.21 -1.35
CA TRP A 539 37.63 17.50 -1.93
C TRP A 539 39.15 17.64 -2.07
N ASN A 540 39.62 18.04 -3.25
CA ASN A 540 41.05 18.13 -3.58
C ASN A 540 41.86 16.86 -3.21
N ASN A 541 41.30 15.69 -3.53
CA ASN A 541 41.88 14.37 -3.26
C ASN A 541 42.10 14.05 -1.76
N GLU A 542 41.54 14.84 -0.86
CA GLU A 542 41.49 14.55 0.57
C GLU A 542 40.07 14.14 0.98
N LEU A 543 39.97 13.18 1.89
CA LEU A 543 38.69 12.82 2.52
C LEU A 543 38.38 13.87 3.60
N ILE A 544 37.21 14.48 3.54
CA ILE A 544 36.75 15.48 4.52
C ILE A 544 35.67 14.85 5.39
N ALA A 545 35.81 14.99 6.70
CA ALA A 545 34.80 14.59 7.68
C ALA A 545 34.24 15.81 8.40
N GLY A 546 32.91 15.92 8.42
CA GLY A 546 32.14 16.90 9.16
C GLY A 546 31.26 16.22 10.21
N GLY A 547 31.07 16.85 11.37
CA GLY A 547 30.23 16.28 12.41
C GLY A 547 30.18 17.13 13.67
N GLN A 548 29.89 16.47 14.80
CA GLN A 548 29.93 17.04 16.14
C GLN A 548 31.07 16.41 16.93
N PHE A 549 32.29 16.88 16.68
CA PHE A 549 33.51 16.39 17.32
C PHE A 549 34.48 17.54 17.60
N THR A 550 35.38 17.34 18.56
CA THR A 550 36.40 18.34 18.94
C THR A 550 37.82 17.84 18.67
N SER A 551 37.98 16.57 18.31
CA SER A 551 39.25 16.00 17.89
C SER A 551 39.07 14.98 16.77
N ALA A 552 39.96 15.03 15.79
CA ALA A 552 40.10 14.04 14.74
C ALA A 552 41.53 13.51 14.75
N GLY A 553 41.69 12.20 14.90
CA GLY A 553 43.00 11.65 15.18
C GLY A 553 43.57 12.17 16.51
N SER A 554 44.86 12.50 16.53
CA SER A 554 45.53 13.10 17.70
C SER A 554 45.46 14.64 17.73
N PHE A 555 44.68 15.25 16.84
CA PHE A 555 44.62 16.71 16.67
C PHE A 555 43.31 17.26 17.21
N GLY A 556 43.37 18.46 17.79
CA GLY A 556 42.17 19.29 17.92
C GLY A 556 41.67 19.63 16.53
N ALA A 557 40.39 19.37 16.30
CA ALA A 557 39.70 19.68 15.05
C ALA A 557 38.23 19.91 15.39
N SER A 558 37.79 21.16 15.35
CA SER A 558 36.42 21.51 15.71
C SER A 558 35.47 21.26 14.54
N ASN A 559 34.70 20.18 14.64
CA ASN A 559 33.57 19.79 13.78
C ASN A 559 33.86 19.51 12.31
N ILE A 560 35.09 19.76 11.83
CA ILE A 560 35.52 19.44 10.46
C ILE A 560 37.03 19.12 10.41
N ALA A 561 37.41 18.08 9.66
CA ALA A 561 38.78 17.63 9.50
C ALA A 561 39.04 17.02 8.11
N SER A 562 40.28 17.09 7.62
CA SER A 562 40.71 16.43 6.38
C SER A 562 41.67 15.28 6.65
N TRP A 563 41.58 14.24 5.82
CA TRP A 563 42.48 13.10 5.80
C TRP A 563 43.29 13.11 4.51
N ASN A 564 44.61 13.18 4.67
CA ASN A 564 45.57 13.29 3.56
C ASN A 564 46.12 11.94 3.07
N GLY A 565 45.49 10.83 3.43
CA GLY A 565 45.98 9.46 3.18
C GLY A 565 46.78 8.85 4.33
N ALA A 566 47.23 9.65 5.32
CA ALA A 566 48.04 9.15 6.44
C ALA A 566 47.58 9.63 7.82
N MET A 567 47.03 10.85 7.91
CA MET A 567 46.62 11.44 9.19
C MET A 567 45.49 12.45 9.03
N TRP A 568 44.68 12.59 10.09
CA TRP A 568 43.68 13.65 10.21
C TRP A 568 44.33 14.98 10.52
N ARG A 569 43.80 16.06 9.94
CA ARG A 569 44.24 17.44 10.14
C ARG A 569 43.03 18.39 10.21
N PRO A 570 43.07 19.43 11.03
CA PRO A 570 42.05 20.47 11.00
C PRO A 570 42.08 21.28 9.70
N LEU A 571 40.93 21.84 9.29
CA LEU A 571 40.84 22.85 8.24
C LEU A 571 41.04 24.25 8.83
N GLY A 572 42.07 24.96 8.37
CA GLY A 572 42.43 26.30 8.85
C GLY A 572 43.46 26.31 9.98
N LEU A 573 43.98 27.50 10.29
CA LEU A 573 44.84 27.76 11.44
C LEU A 573 44.00 28.33 12.59
N PHE A 574 44.40 28.04 13.83
CA PHE A 574 43.66 28.37 15.05
C PHE A 574 43.02 29.79 15.08
N PRO A 575 41.71 29.94 15.38
CA PRO A 575 40.74 28.87 15.68
C PRO A 575 40.49 27.99 14.46
N ASP A 576 40.62 26.68 14.64
CA ASP A 576 40.51 25.67 13.60
C ASP A 576 39.07 25.19 13.39
N GLY A 577 38.70 24.89 12.15
CA GLY A 577 37.40 24.30 11.81
C GLY A 577 36.22 25.27 11.94
N VAL A 578 35.06 24.75 12.36
CA VAL A 578 33.82 25.53 12.56
C VAL A 578 33.34 25.45 14.01
N GLY A 579 32.70 26.51 14.49
CA GLY A 579 32.36 26.64 15.91
C GLY A 579 31.18 27.55 16.24
N GLY A 580 30.90 27.65 17.54
CA GLY A 580 29.79 28.40 18.12
C GLY A 580 28.72 27.50 18.76
N GLY A 581 28.57 27.55 20.08
CA GLY A 581 27.56 26.75 20.82
C GLY A 581 27.63 25.25 20.53
N SER A 582 26.47 24.59 20.38
CA SER A 582 26.29 23.19 19.98
C SER A 582 26.65 22.94 18.50
N ALA A 583 27.80 23.45 18.06
CA ALA A 583 28.19 23.46 16.65
C ALA A 583 28.28 22.06 16.05
N GLY A 584 27.88 21.90 14.78
CA GLY A 584 28.05 20.67 14.02
C GLY A 584 27.93 20.89 12.51
N VAL A 585 28.68 20.12 11.74
CA VAL A 585 28.58 20.08 10.26
C VAL A 585 27.74 18.87 9.88
N TYR A 586 26.66 19.10 9.13
CA TYR A 586 25.67 18.07 8.74
C TYR A 586 25.67 17.78 7.25
N SER A 587 26.21 18.68 6.42
CA SER A 587 26.37 18.45 4.99
C SER A 587 27.65 19.10 4.46
N LEU A 588 28.27 18.45 3.47
CA LEU A 588 29.47 18.88 2.78
C LEU A 588 29.31 18.65 1.28
N THR A 589 29.60 19.66 0.46
CA THR A 589 29.65 19.51 -0.99
C THR A 589 30.75 20.37 -1.61
N SER A 590 31.03 20.20 -2.90
CA SER A 590 31.92 21.07 -3.66
C SER A 590 31.11 21.98 -4.57
N TYR A 591 31.44 23.27 -4.58
CA TYR A 591 30.81 24.25 -5.46
C TYR A 591 31.84 25.32 -5.86
N ASP A 592 31.92 25.64 -7.16
CA ASP A 592 32.87 26.62 -7.71
C ASP A 592 34.33 26.39 -7.23
N GLY A 593 34.77 25.13 -7.24
CA GLY A 593 36.11 24.72 -6.80
C GLY A 593 36.38 24.84 -5.29
N LYS A 594 35.38 25.26 -4.48
CA LYS A 594 35.48 25.40 -3.02
C LYS A 594 34.73 24.29 -2.32
N LEU A 595 35.19 23.93 -1.12
CA LEU A 595 34.43 23.08 -0.21
C LEU A 595 33.37 23.93 0.49
N ILE A 596 32.12 23.50 0.47
CA ILE A 596 31.02 24.13 1.19
C ILE A 596 30.67 23.27 2.40
N ALA A 597 30.62 23.91 3.57
CA ALA A 597 30.17 23.29 4.81
C ALA A 597 28.82 23.88 5.23
N GLY A 598 27.82 23.01 5.39
CA GLY A 598 26.50 23.32 5.92
C GLY A 598 26.27 22.65 7.27
N GLY A 599 25.60 23.32 8.21
CA GLY A 599 25.33 22.74 9.51
C GLY A 599 24.67 23.70 10.48
N PHE A 600 24.93 23.52 11.77
CA PHE A 600 24.52 24.44 12.82
C PHE A 600 25.79 25.03 13.43
N PHE A 601 26.19 26.22 13.02
CA PHE A 601 27.39 26.90 13.55
C PHE A 601 27.31 28.40 13.29
N SER A 602 28.05 29.19 14.08
CA SER A 602 28.07 30.66 13.96
C SER A 602 29.38 31.23 13.42
N ASN A 603 30.40 30.39 13.29
CA ASN A 603 31.74 30.80 12.89
C ASN A 603 32.45 29.68 12.12
N ALA A 604 33.29 30.07 11.15
CA ALA A 604 34.24 29.21 10.47
C ALA A 604 35.63 29.85 10.57
N GLY A 605 36.51 29.25 11.36
CA GLY A 605 37.72 29.90 11.88
C GLY A 605 37.40 31.24 12.56
N THR A 606 38.03 32.32 12.08
CA THR A 606 37.76 33.69 12.56
C THR A 606 36.58 34.38 11.85
N VAL A 607 36.00 33.75 10.84
CA VAL A 607 34.92 34.33 10.04
C VAL A 607 33.59 34.09 10.75
N THR A 608 32.81 35.15 10.95
CA THR A 608 31.43 35.04 11.43
C THR A 608 30.55 34.65 10.25
N THR A 609 29.76 33.61 10.43
CA THR A 609 28.82 33.11 9.42
C THR A 609 27.57 32.55 10.12
N LYS A 610 26.58 32.07 9.37
CA LYS A 610 25.37 31.46 9.92
C LYS A 610 25.07 30.17 9.17
N SER A 611 25.40 29.04 9.78
CA SER A 611 25.05 27.69 9.31
C SER A 611 25.59 27.25 7.95
N ILE A 612 26.31 28.11 7.22
CA ILE A 612 26.95 27.79 5.92
C ILE A 612 28.25 28.57 5.71
N ALA A 613 29.29 27.96 5.13
CA ALA A 613 30.56 28.62 4.81
C ALA A 613 31.29 27.92 3.65
N SER A 614 32.18 28.64 2.96
CA SER A 614 33.05 28.09 1.91
C SER A 614 34.52 28.09 2.35
N TRP A 615 35.27 27.12 1.84
CA TRP A 615 36.70 26.94 2.06
C TRP A 615 37.41 26.80 0.72
N ASP A 616 38.38 27.68 0.46
CA ASP A 616 39.14 27.73 -0.79
C ASP A 616 40.46 26.93 -0.75
N GLY A 617 40.74 26.24 0.37
CA GLY A 617 42.02 25.55 0.62
C GLY A 617 42.95 26.30 1.58
N LEU A 618 42.70 27.59 1.79
CA LEU A 618 43.52 28.46 2.63
C LEU A 618 42.66 29.25 3.64
N ASN A 619 41.49 29.73 3.23
CA ASN A 619 40.65 30.64 3.99
C ASN A 619 39.18 30.21 3.97
N TRP A 620 38.51 30.45 5.10
CA TRP A 620 37.06 30.40 5.20
C TRP A 620 36.46 31.72 4.68
N ALA A 621 35.29 31.64 4.05
CA ALA A 621 34.49 32.79 3.65
C ALA A 621 32.99 32.53 3.89
N PRO A 622 32.20 33.57 4.26
CA PRO A 622 30.75 33.43 4.37
C PRO A 622 30.11 33.35 2.98
N LEU A 623 28.92 32.75 2.88
CA LEU A 623 28.06 32.84 1.69
C LEU A 623 26.90 33.78 2.01
N GLY A 624 26.97 35.00 1.49
CA GLY A 624 25.99 36.06 1.78
C GLY A 624 25.85 36.32 3.29
N LEU A 625 24.61 36.51 3.75
CA LEU A 625 24.28 36.66 5.18
C LEU A 625 24.13 35.32 5.93
N GLY A 626 24.25 34.19 5.22
CA GLY A 626 24.05 32.83 5.72
C GLY A 626 22.60 32.47 6.04
N MET A 627 22.41 31.30 6.66
CA MET A 627 21.10 30.72 7.00
C MET A 627 20.79 30.91 8.48
N LYS A 628 19.70 31.60 8.81
CA LYS A 628 19.36 31.98 10.20
C LYS A 628 18.27 31.08 10.79
N TYR A 629 18.30 30.97 12.13
CA TYR A 629 17.29 30.27 12.96
C TYR A 629 17.08 28.78 12.67
N GLY A 630 18.10 28.10 12.13
CA GLY A 630 18.10 26.66 11.96
C GLY A 630 19.43 26.18 11.39
N ARG A 631 19.49 24.89 11.06
CA ARG A 631 20.67 24.25 10.47
C ARG A 631 20.47 24.01 8.98
N VAL A 632 21.57 23.95 8.24
CA VAL A 632 21.59 23.35 6.90
C VAL A 632 21.83 21.85 7.08
N SER A 633 20.90 21.02 6.61
CA SER A 633 20.97 19.55 6.74
C SER A 633 21.41 18.88 5.45
N ALA A 634 21.14 19.48 4.28
CA ALA A 634 21.46 18.94 2.97
C ALA A 634 22.01 20.04 2.05
N LEU A 635 22.93 19.66 1.17
CA LEU A 635 23.51 20.52 0.14
C LEU A 635 23.63 19.70 -1.15
N THR A 636 23.26 20.29 -2.28
CA THR A 636 23.53 19.73 -3.61
C THR A 636 23.81 20.86 -4.61
N VAL A 637 24.22 20.52 -5.83
CA VAL A 637 24.33 21.48 -6.94
C VAL A 637 23.29 21.08 -7.97
N TYR A 638 22.49 22.05 -8.41
CA TYR A 638 21.43 21.87 -9.41
C TYR A 638 21.42 23.11 -10.32
N ASN A 639 21.44 22.91 -11.63
CA ASN A 639 21.48 23.99 -12.63
C ASN A 639 22.55 25.07 -12.35
N ASP A 640 23.78 24.64 -12.07
CA ASP A 640 24.93 25.51 -11.70
C ASP A 640 24.75 26.36 -10.43
N GLU A 641 23.67 26.14 -9.67
CA GLU A 641 23.41 26.79 -8.39
C GLU A 641 23.65 25.82 -7.23
N LEU A 642 24.12 26.37 -6.11
CA LEU A 642 24.22 25.63 -4.85
C LEU A 642 22.86 25.64 -4.14
N ILE A 643 22.28 24.46 -3.93
CA ILE A 643 21.00 24.30 -3.23
C ILE A 643 21.27 23.92 -1.77
N ALA A 644 20.57 24.58 -0.85
CA ALA A 644 20.61 24.30 0.57
C ALA A 644 19.21 23.94 1.10
N GLY A 645 19.13 22.81 1.81
CA GLY A 645 17.94 22.33 2.50
C GLY A 645 18.19 22.17 3.99
N GLY A 646 17.21 22.45 4.85
CA GLY A 646 17.42 22.31 6.29
C GLY A 646 16.24 22.68 7.18
N SER A 647 16.54 23.21 8.37
CA SER A 647 15.54 23.73 9.31
C SER A 647 15.60 25.25 9.47
N PHE A 648 16.43 25.93 8.69
CA PHE A 648 16.52 27.39 8.68
C PHE A 648 15.22 28.02 8.19
N THR A 649 14.90 29.20 8.71
CA THR A 649 13.64 29.90 8.39
C THR A 649 13.86 31.27 7.77
N ILE A 650 15.10 31.74 7.70
CA ILE A 650 15.43 33.05 7.12
C ILE A 650 16.73 32.97 6.33
N VAL A 651 16.69 33.53 5.11
CA VAL A 651 17.82 33.70 4.19
C VAL A 651 17.77 35.11 3.63
N ASN A 652 18.88 35.85 3.64
CA ASN A 652 18.93 37.26 3.22
C ASN A 652 17.87 38.19 3.87
N ASP A 653 17.50 37.92 5.13
CA ASP A 653 16.43 38.60 5.87
C ASP A 653 15.01 38.45 5.27
N ILE A 654 14.85 37.54 4.32
CA ILE A 654 13.59 37.06 3.77
C ILE A 654 13.22 35.75 4.47
N THR A 655 11.94 35.53 4.75
CA THR A 655 11.46 34.23 5.25
C THR A 655 11.75 33.17 4.21
N ALA A 656 12.52 32.16 4.58
CA ALA A 656 12.86 31.04 3.73
C ALA A 656 12.11 29.80 4.23
N TYR A 657 11.38 29.14 3.34
CA TYR A 657 10.70 27.88 3.63
C TYR A 657 11.67 26.70 3.48
N ARG A 658 12.80 26.76 4.21
CA ARG A 658 13.74 25.65 4.43
C ARG A 658 14.47 25.09 3.20
N VAL A 659 14.27 25.67 2.02
CA VAL A 659 15.01 25.42 0.77
C VAL A 659 15.41 26.77 0.15
N ALA A 660 16.66 26.89 -0.31
CA ALA A 660 17.18 28.10 -0.96
C ALA A 660 18.28 27.74 -1.97
N SER A 661 18.43 28.54 -3.03
CA SER A 661 19.51 28.38 -4.03
C SER A 661 20.47 29.57 -4.03
N TRP A 662 21.71 29.33 -4.44
CA TRP A 662 22.78 30.31 -4.49
C TRP A 662 23.43 30.31 -5.88
N ASP A 663 23.36 31.45 -6.53
CA ASP A 663 23.81 31.68 -7.91
C ASP A 663 25.30 32.05 -8.04
N GLY A 664 26.04 32.06 -6.92
CA GLY A 664 27.42 32.53 -6.85
C GLY A 664 27.57 33.89 -6.17
N ALA A 665 26.50 34.68 -6.07
CA ALA A 665 26.50 36.03 -5.53
C ALA A 665 25.46 36.25 -4.41
N ASP A 666 24.24 35.72 -4.58
CA ASP A 666 23.11 35.92 -3.67
C ASP A 666 22.29 34.65 -3.48
N TRP A 667 21.53 34.61 -2.37
CA TRP A 667 20.57 33.55 -2.10
C TRP A 667 19.17 33.94 -2.56
N THR A 668 18.51 33.04 -3.26
CA THR A 668 17.09 33.06 -3.61
C THR A 668 16.34 31.96 -2.85
N VAL A 669 15.06 32.19 -2.55
CA VAL A 669 14.21 31.24 -1.82
C VAL A 669 13.21 30.61 -2.78
N PHE A 670 12.86 29.35 -2.52
CA PHE A 670 11.72 28.70 -3.17
C PHE A 670 10.46 29.14 -2.43
N ASP A 671 9.52 29.76 -3.14
CA ASP A 671 8.30 30.36 -2.57
C ASP A 671 7.04 29.89 -3.34
N PRO A 672 6.12 29.15 -2.71
CA PRO A 672 6.22 28.59 -1.36
C PRO A 672 7.20 27.41 -1.31
N GLY A 673 7.95 27.25 -0.22
CA GLY A 673 8.82 26.07 -0.01
C GLY A 673 8.29 25.15 1.09
N ALA A 674 9.16 24.40 1.75
CA ALA A 674 8.78 23.35 2.70
C ALA A 674 8.34 23.88 4.09
N ASP A 675 7.23 23.34 4.61
CA ASP A 675 6.65 23.75 5.90
C ASP A 675 7.39 23.19 7.13
N ASN A 676 8.12 22.09 6.98
CA ASN A 676 8.96 21.44 8.00
C ASN A 676 10.35 21.08 7.43
N PRO A 677 11.30 20.62 8.29
CA PRO A 677 12.69 20.42 7.87
C PRO A 677 12.88 19.52 6.66
N VAL A 678 13.81 19.94 5.80
CA VAL A 678 14.39 19.16 4.71
C VAL A 678 15.67 18.49 5.21
N PHE A 679 15.84 17.20 4.89
CA PHE A 679 16.96 16.38 5.33
C PHE A 679 17.79 15.82 4.17
N SER A 680 17.20 15.65 2.98
CA SER A 680 17.88 15.10 1.81
C SER A 680 17.58 15.94 0.56
N LEU A 681 18.59 16.06 -0.30
CA LEU A 681 18.50 16.66 -1.63
C LEU A 681 19.25 15.75 -2.60
N SER A 682 18.65 15.46 -3.75
CA SER A 682 19.29 14.69 -4.83
C SER A 682 18.89 15.26 -6.18
N VAL A 683 19.74 15.10 -7.19
CA VAL A 683 19.39 15.45 -8.59
C VAL A 683 19.27 14.15 -9.37
N TYR A 684 18.20 14.04 -10.16
CA TYR A 684 17.93 12.89 -11.01
C TYR A 684 17.05 13.32 -12.18
N ASN A 685 17.37 12.88 -13.41
CA ASN A 685 16.65 13.23 -14.64
C ASN A 685 16.31 14.73 -14.72
N ASP A 686 17.32 15.58 -14.55
CA ASP A 686 17.22 17.05 -14.60
C ASP A 686 16.23 17.70 -13.61
N LYS A 687 15.76 16.93 -12.62
CA LYS A 687 14.93 17.42 -11.52
C LYS A 687 15.67 17.37 -10.20
N LEU A 688 15.36 18.33 -9.33
CA LEU A 688 15.78 18.36 -7.94
C LEU A 688 14.75 17.63 -7.07
N PHE A 689 15.17 16.54 -6.44
CA PHE A 689 14.37 15.80 -5.47
C PHE A 689 14.68 16.28 -4.06
N VAL A 690 13.62 16.55 -3.30
CA VAL A 690 13.68 17.07 -1.94
C VAL A 690 12.99 16.08 -1.01
N GLY A 691 13.67 15.71 0.07
CA GLY A 691 13.15 14.79 1.08
C GLY A 691 13.25 15.38 2.48
N GLY A 692 12.21 15.21 3.29
CA GLY A 692 12.16 15.77 4.64
C GLY A 692 11.04 15.23 5.51
N ARG A 693 10.59 16.06 6.46
CA ARG A 693 9.45 15.80 7.38
C ARG A 693 8.27 16.75 7.11
N TYR A 694 8.23 17.36 5.92
CA TYR A 694 7.17 18.28 5.54
C TYR A 694 5.89 17.57 5.14
N GLY A 695 4.76 18.21 5.46
CA GLY A 695 3.45 17.83 4.94
C GLY A 695 3.04 18.69 3.75
N LYS A 696 3.80 19.78 3.48
CA LYS A 696 3.59 20.69 2.37
C LYS A 696 4.90 21.24 1.82
N ILE A 697 5.00 21.36 0.51
CA ILE A 697 6.00 22.13 -0.22
C ILE A 697 5.29 22.76 -1.43
N GLY A 698 5.52 24.04 -1.69
CA GLY A 698 4.63 24.80 -2.57
C GLY A 698 3.24 24.98 -1.97
N ASP A 699 2.23 25.15 -2.84
CA ASP A 699 0.82 25.26 -2.44
C ASP A 699 0.12 23.88 -2.29
N SER A 700 0.80 22.80 -2.67
CA SER A 700 0.27 21.43 -2.71
C SER A 700 0.56 20.64 -1.41
N SER A 701 -0.36 19.73 -1.05
CA SER A 701 -0.20 18.79 0.07
C SER A 701 0.72 17.64 -0.32
N ILE A 702 2.03 17.89 -0.34
CA ILE A 702 3.04 16.91 -0.73
C ILE A 702 3.70 16.31 0.51
N TYR A 703 3.54 15.00 0.70
CA TYR A 703 4.01 14.30 1.89
C TYR A 703 5.46 13.84 1.76
N ARG A 704 6.36 14.64 2.35
CA ARG A 704 7.75 14.30 2.73
C ARG A 704 8.75 14.08 1.59
N ILE A 705 8.31 13.88 0.35
CA ILE A 705 9.15 13.83 -0.85
C ILE A 705 8.50 14.57 -2.02
N ALA A 706 9.28 15.35 -2.76
CA ALA A 706 8.83 16.13 -3.92
C ALA A 706 9.94 16.24 -4.96
N SER A 707 9.58 16.57 -6.19
CA SER A 707 10.50 16.95 -7.26
C SER A 707 10.28 18.40 -7.71
N TRP A 708 11.33 19.04 -8.20
CA TRP A 708 11.34 20.38 -8.76
C TRP A 708 12.03 20.35 -10.12
N ASP A 709 11.36 20.85 -11.15
CA ASP A 709 11.85 20.84 -12.53
C ASP A 709 12.52 22.15 -12.98
N GLY A 710 12.56 23.16 -12.12
CA GLY A 710 13.02 24.50 -12.46
C GLY A 710 11.91 25.54 -12.37
N VAL A 711 10.65 25.12 -12.47
CA VAL A 711 9.46 25.97 -12.52
C VAL A 711 8.48 25.62 -11.41
N ASP A 712 8.15 24.35 -11.25
CA ASP A 712 7.07 23.89 -10.37
C ASP A 712 7.46 22.68 -9.49
N TRP A 713 6.73 22.52 -8.38
CA TRP A 713 6.83 21.36 -7.51
C TRP A 713 5.86 20.27 -7.95
N SER A 714 6.35 19.03 -8.12
CA SER A 714 5.51 17.85 -8.35
C SER A 714 5.64 16.86 -7.19
N ASN A 715 4.54 16.21 -6.83
CA ASN A 715 4.51 15.08 -5.91
C ASN A 715 5.04 13.80 -6.58
N LEU A 716 5.33 12.79 -5.76
CA LEU A 716 5.63 11.43 -6.20
C LEU A 716 4.53 10.53 -5.64
N GLY A 717 3.40 10.50 -6.35
CA GLY A 717 2.18 9.87 -5.87
C GLY A 717 1.69 10.49 -4.55
N SER A 718 1.14 9.65 -3.69
CA SER A 718 0.71 9.98 -2.32
C SER A 718 1.86 10.27 -1.35
N GLY A 719 3.12 10.11 -1.79
CA GLY A 719 4.32 10.39 -0.98
C GLY A 719 4.59 9.32 0.08
N MET A 720 5.17 9.71 1.22
CA MET A 720 5.63 8.76 2.25
C MET A 720 4.72 8.79 3.48
N ASN A 721 4.29 7.63 4.02
CA ASN A 721 3.53 7.52 5.28
C ASN A 721 4.22 6.67 6.38
N SER A 722 3.90 6.89 7.67
CA SER A 722 4.28 6.05 8.82
C SER A 722 3.08 5.50 9.60
N GLY A 723 1.84 5.61 9.09
CA GLY A 723 0.61 5.19 9.79
C GLY A 723 0.20 6.06 10.99
N VAL A 724 1.11 6.89 11.49
CA VAL A 724 0.88 8.02 12.41
C VAL A 724 1.63 9.24 11.87
N ASP A 725 0.91 10.24 11.36
CA ASP A 725 1.41 11.24 10.39
C ASP A 725 2.53 12.18 10.86
N TRP A 726 3.01 12.07 12.11
CA TRP A 726 3.99 13.01 12.64
C TRP A 726 5.43 12.51 12.60
N ASN A 727 5.73 11.22 12.40
CA ASN A 727 7.09 10.67 12.63
C ASN A 727 7.87 10.19 11.39
N ALA A 728 7.27 10.08 10.21
CA ALA A 728 8.04 9.71 9.03
C ALA A 728 8.90 10.87 8.52
N SER A 729 10.10 10.54 8.08
CA SER A 729 10.99 11.44 7.37
C SER A 729 11.72 10.71 6.26
N VAL A 730 12.01 11.44 5.18
CA VAL A 730 12.97 11.02 4.16
C VAL A 730 14.33 11.60 4.52
N ASN A 731 15.30 10.72 4.80
CA ASN A 731 16.63 11.10 5.29
C ASN A 731 17.71 10.94 4.23
N ALA A 732 17.50 10.06 3.24
CA ALA A 732 18.42 9.83 2.14
C ALA A 732 17.64 9.57 0.85
N ILE A 733 18.14 10.11 -0.27
CA ILE A 733 17.66 9.83 -1.61
C ILE A 733 18.89 9.53 -2.45
N THR A 734 18.87 8.46 -3.25
CA THR A 734 20.00 8.07 -4.09
C THR A 734 19.49 7.47 -5.40
N PRO A 735 19.86 8.04 -6.55
CA PRO A 735 19.59 7.43 -7.84
C PRO A 735 20.44 6.17 -8.04
N TYR A 736 19.83 5.13 -8.58
CA TYR A 736 20.50 3.87 -8.94
C TYR A 736 19.67 3.12 -9.97
N ASP A 737 20.33 2.62 -11.01
CA ASP A 737 19.72 1.74 -12.02
C ASP A 737 18.38 2.26 -12.59
N ASN A 738 18.38 3.52 -13.05
CA ASN A 738 17.20 4.23 -13.56
C ASN A 738 16.02 4.37 -12.57
N SER A 739 16.28 4.22 -11.28
CA SER A 739 15.31 4.44 -10.21
C SER A 739 15.83 5.41 -9.16
N LEU A 740 14.90 5.96 -8.39
CA LEU A 740 15.20 6.67 -7.15
C LEU A 740 14.97 5.74 -5.96
N PHE A 741 16.02 5.51 -5.18
CA PHE A 741 15.90 4.87 -3.89
C PHE A 741 15.74 5.93 -2.82
N VAL A 742 14.73 5.74 -1.97
CA VAL A 742 14.39 6.65 -0.89
C VAL A 742 14.56 5.91 0.42
N GLY A 743 15.28 6.49 1.38
CA GLY A 743 15.56 5.91 2.68
C GLY A 743 15.15 6.83 3.81
N GLY A 744 14.55 6.29 4.86
CA GLY A 744 14.00 7.12 5.94
C GLY A 744 13.37 6.34 7.08
N THR A 745 12.45 6.98 7.80
CA THR A 745 11.69 6.40 8.92
C THR A 745 10.23 6.07 8.57
N PHE A 746 9.87 6.12 7.28
CA PHE A 746 8.54 5.80 6.78
C PHE A 746 8.23 4.30 6.83
N LEU A 747 6.95 3.96 6.79
CA LEU A 747 6.43 2.60 6.74
C LEU A 747 5.77 2.28 5.39
N SER A 748 5.38 3.30 4.63
CA SER A 748 4.81 3.18 3.29
C SER A 748 5.26 4.30 2.36
N ALA A 749 5.19 4.03 1.06
CA ALA A 749 5.42 4.97 -0.05
C ALA A 749 4.35 4.74 -1.11
N GLY A 750 3.64 5.79 -1.52
CA GLY A 750 2.48 5.70 -2.42
C GLY A 750 1.47 4.66 -1.99
N GLU A 751 1.12 4.68 -0.69
CA GLU A 751 0.23 3.73 -0.02
C GLU A 751 0.72 2.27 0.04
N LYS A 752 1.78 1.91 -0.70
CA LYS A 752 2.43 0.60 -0.64
C LYS A 752 3.27 0.46 0.62
N ALA A 753 3.09 -0.64 1.35
CA ALA A 753 3.85 -0.94 2.56
C ALA A 753 5.32 -1.25 2.21
N THR A 754 6.22 -0.30 2.50
CA THR A 754 7.65 -0.42 2.23
C THR A 754 8.45 0.29 3.33
N PRO A 755 8.67 -0.35 4.49
CA PRO A 755 9.26 0.30 5.64
C PRO A 755 10.74 0.67 5.43
N TYR A 756 11.05 1.92 5.74
CA TYR A 756 12.39 2.52 5.80
C TYR A 756 13.11 2.71 4.46
N ILE A 757 12.71 2.00 3.40
CA ILE A 757 13.26 2.12 2.06
C ILE A 757 12.16 1.97 1.01
N ALA A 758 12.23 2.69 -0.11
CA ALA A 758 11.31 2.58 -1.23
C ALA A 758 12.05 2.78 -2.56
N GLN A 759 11.51 2.21 -3.64
CA GLN A 759 11.94 2.48 -5.03
C GLN A 759 10.88 3.29 -5.72
N TRP A 760 11.29 4.35 -6.39
CA TRP A 760 10.47 5.03 -7.37
C TRP A 760 11.07 4.86 -8.76
N THR A 761 10.24 4.38 -9.69
CA THR A 761 10.61 4.24 -11.09
C THR A 761 9.49 4.79 -11.96
N LYS A 762 9.59 6.08 -12.30
CA LYS A 762 8.78 6.68 -13.36
C LYS A 762 9.60 6.62 -14.64
N GLU A 763 9.36 5.57 -15.42
CA GLU A 763 10.10 5.24 -16.63
C GLU A 763 9.81 6.25 -17.76
N CYS A 764 10.72 7.19 -17.98
CA CYS A 764 10.93 7.81 -19.29
C CYS A 764 11.94 6.94 -20.05
N LEU A 765 11.57 5.73 -20.44
CA LEU A 765 12.52 4.84 -21.09
C LEU A 765 12.79 5.30 -22.53
N VAL A 766 14.05 5.60 -22.83
CA VAL A 766 14.61 5.74 -24.20
C VAL A 766 14.53 4.44 -25.02
N ALA A 767 14.02 3.36 -24.44
CA ALA A 767 13.84 2.07 -25.14
C ALA A 767 12.64 2.10 -26.11
N SER A 768 11.67 2.99 -25.86
CA SER A 768 10.61 3.41 -26.77
C SER A 768 10.73 4.94 -26.90
N ASP A 769 11.61 5.38 -27.78
CA ASP A 769 11.81 6.78 -28.20
C ASP A 769 11.78 6.73 -29.73
N TYR A 770 10.57 6.85 -30.28
CA TYR A 770 10.28 6.53 -31.67
C TYR A 770 10.94 7.53 -32.62
N ASP A 771 10.91 8.81 -32.27
CA ASP A 771 11.47 9.88 -33.10
C ASP A 771 12.95 10.19 -32.81
N SER A 772 13.51 9.55 -31.77
CA SER A 772 14.91 9.61 -31.36
C SER A 772 15.36 11.01 -30.96
N ASP A 773 14.48 11.79 -30.35
CA ASP A 773 14.78 13.15 -29.90
C ASP A 773 15.39 13.24 -28.49
N GLY A 774 15.40 12.11 -27.78
CA GLY A 774 15.97 11.97 -26.44
C GLY A 774 14.94 11.89 -25.31
N HIS A 775 13.65 12.00 -25.59
CA HIS A 775 12.55 11.73 -24.65
C HIS A 775 11.89 10.39 -24.99
N GLY A 776 11.48 9.63 -23.97
CA GLY A 776 10.77 8.37 -24.22
C GLY A 776 9.29 8.62 -24.49
N ASP A 777 8.69 7.87 -25.41
CA ASP A 777 7.30 8.01 -25.87
C ASP A 777 6.26 8.24 -24.74
N PRO A 778 6.35 7.59 -23.54
CA PRO A 778 5.39 7.82 -22.44
C PRO A 778 5.46 9.20 -21.78
N CYS A 779 6.52 9.97 -22.06
CA CYS A 779 6.74 11.30 -21.49
C CYS A 779 7.17 12.33 -22.53
N ASP A 780 6.96 12.02 -23.81
CA ASP A 780 7.21 12.89 -24.93
C ASP A 780 5.89 13.51 -25.42
N ASN A 781 5.76 14.84 -25.30
CA ASN A 781 4.58 15.57 -25.77
C ASN A 781 4.45 15.65 -27.29
N CYS A 782 5.45 15.18 -28.04
CA CYS A 782 5.36 14.80 -29.44
C CYS A 782 6.11 13.51 -29.76
N ALA A 783 5.75 12.39 -29.13
CA ALA A 783 6.36 11.05 -29.28
C ALA A 783 6.77 10.55 -30.68
N LEU A 784 6.27 11.16 -31.77
CA LEU A 784 6.57 10.79 -33.16
C LEU A 784 7.23 11.91 -33.97
N THR A 785 7.36 13.12 -33.42
CA THR A 785 7.92 14.30 -34.09
C THR A 785 8.95 14.96 -33.21
N SER A 786 10.21 14.68 -33.55
CA SER A 786 11.36 15.12 -32.78
C SER A 786 11.27 16.58 -32.36
N ASN A 787 11.08 16.79 -31.06
CA ASN A 787 10.92 18.07 -30.40
C ASN A 787 11.65 18.02 -29.06
N SER A 788 12.97 17.81 -29.10
CA SER A 788 13.81 17.68 -27.90
C SER A 788 13.68 18.80 -26.85
N ASP A 789 13.07 19.94 -27.20
CA ASP A 789 12.76 21.06 -26.30
C ASP A 789 11.39 20.97 -25.58
N GLN A 790 10.55 20.00 -25.96
CA GLN A 790 9.23 19.68 -25.40
C GLN A 790 8.33 20.91 -25.28
N THR A 791 8.44 21.87 -26.20
CA THR A 791 7.68 23.12 -26.14
C THR A 791 6.19 22.86 -26.36
N ASP A 792 5.39 23.23 -25.37
CA ASP A 792 3.93 23.23 -25.39
C ASP A 792 3.45 24.61 -24.92
N SER A 793 3.08 25.46 -25.88
CA SER A 793 2.79 26.88 -25.63
C SER A 793 1.43 27.12 -24.97
N ASP A 794 0.49 26.20 -25.12
CA ASP A 794 -0.88 26.32 -24.59
C ASP A 794 -1.18 25.35 -23.42
N SER A 795 -0.21 24.50 -23.08
CA SER A 795 -0.20 23.59 -21.92
C SER A 795 -1.32 22.56 -21.95
N ASP A 796 -1.69 22.09 -23.14
CA ASP A 796 -2.73 21.09 -23.33
C ASP A 796 -2.21 19.64 -23.31
N GLY A 797 -0.89 19.46 -23.23
CA GLY A 797 -0.21 18.17 -23.20
C GLY A 797 0.26 17.66 -24.57
N VAL A 798 -0.01 18.40 -25.65
CA VAL A 798 0.48 18.13 -27.01
C VAL A 798 1.49 19.20 -27.40
N GLY A 799 2.68 18.81 -27.87
CA GLY A 799 3.72 19.77 -28.22
C GLY A 799 3.40 20.56 -29.51
N ASP A 800 3.88 21.80 -29.55
CA ASP A 800 3.72 22.72 -30.70
C ASP A 800 4.22 22.08 -32.02
N ALA A 801 5.15 21.13 -31.94
CA ALA A 801 5.78 20.47 -33.09
C ALA A 801 4.86 19.46 -33.80
N CYS A 802 3.89 18.89 -33.09
CA CYS A 802 2.96 17.86 -33.59
C CYS A 802 1.49 18.35 -33.62
N GLN A 803 1.26 19.63 -33.34
CA GLN A 803 -0.04 20.30 -33.45
C GLN A 803 -0.21 20.93 -34.86
N PHE A 804 -1.27 20.56 -35.60
CA PHE A 804 -1.50 21.04 -36.97
C PHE A 804 -2.77 21.90 -37.10
N VAL A 805 -2.59 23.17 -37.48
CA VAL A 805 -3.65 24.19 -37.58
C VAL A 805 -3.70 24.78 -38.99
N GLN A 806 -4.89 24.84 -39.62
CA GLN A 806 -5.09 25.52 -40.91
C GLN A 806 -6.30 26.47 -40.90
N GLU A 807 -6.16 27.63 -41.57
CA GLU A 807 -7.28 28.54 -41.80
C GLU A 807 -8.31 27.95 -42.79
N THR A 808 -9.57 27.95 -42.38
CA THR A 808 -10.75 27.55 -43.15
C THR A 808 -11.54 28.80 -43.55
N PRO A 809 -11.43 29.28 -44.82
CA PRO A 809 -12.03 30.53 -45.24
C PRO A 809 -13.55 30.43 -45.46
N PRO A 810 -14.33 31.54 -45.38
CA PRO A 810 -15.75 31.51 -45.66
C PRO A 810 -16.06 31.28 -47.16
N GLY A 811 -17.09 30.49 -47.45
CA GLY A 811 -17.57 30.23 -48.81
C GLY A 811 -18.26 28.88 -48.99
N PRO A 812 -18.87 28.63 -50.16
CA PRO A 812 -19.45 27.33 -50.50
C PRO A 812 -18.37 26.35 -51.01
N GLY A 813 -18.46 25.07 -50.63
CA GLY A 813 -17.58 24.00 -51.09
C GLY A 813 -16.12 24.23 -50.70
N VAL A 814 -15.87 24.57 -49.44
CA VAL A 814 -14.53 24.91 -48.93
C VAL A 814 -13.80 23.62 -48.58
N ILE A 815 -12.60 23.44 -49.16
CA ILE A 815 -11.72 22.32 -48.86
C ILE A 815 -10.61 22.83 -47.94
N THR A 816 -10.38 22.12 -46.84
CA THR A 816 -9.29 22.38 -45.89
C THR A 816 -8.54 21.06 -45.63
N ASN A 817 -7.22 21.17 -45.49
CA ASN A 817 -6.22 20.12 -45.32
C ASN A 817 -5.38 20.43 -44.07
N PRO A 818 -5.96 20.28 -42.86
CA PRO A 818 -5.35 20.72 -41.61
C PRO A 818 -4.09 19.93 -41.22
N GLY A 819 -3.91 18.69 -41.67
CA GLY A 819 -2.75 17.86 -41.33
C GLY A 819 -3.11 16.37 -41.21
N ALA A 820 -2.14 15.53 -40.82
CA ALA A 820 -2.34 14.11 -40.49
C ALA A 820 -3.09 13.26 -41.55
N GLY A 821 -2.95 13.58 -42.85
CA GLY A 821 -3.64 12.86 -43.92
C GLY A 821 -5.15 13.13 -44.02
N VAL A 822 -5.67 14.10 -43.26
CA VAL A 822 -7.09 14.48 -43.24
C VAL A 822 -7.37 15.62 -44.23
N GLU A 823 -8.35 15.42 -45.11
CA GLU A 823 -8.98 16.44 -45.95
C GLU A 823 -10.45 16.58 -45.55
N LEU A 824 -10.91 17.83 -45.39
CA LEU A 824 -12.30 18.15 -45.05
C LEU A 824 -12.89 19.05 -46.14
N THR A 825 -14.04 18.66 -46.66
CA THR A 825 -14.83 19.48 -47.58
C THR A 825 -16.12 19.91 -46.90
N PHE A 826 -16.23 21.20 -46.60
CA PHE A 826 -17.42 21.83 -46.05
C PHE A 826 -18.37 22.24 -47.18
N ASP A 827 -19.64 21.84 -47.10
CA ASP A 827 -20.69 22.31 -48.01
C ASP A 827 -20.76 23.84 -48.05
N ASN A 828 -20.72 24.50 -46.88
CA ASN A 828 -20.65 25.94 -46.75
C ASN A 828 -20.05 26.39 -45.41
N VAL A 829 -19.14 27.35 -45.44
CA VAL A 829 -18.57 28.02 -44.27
C VAL A 829 -19.14 29.44 -44.19
N ASP A 830 -19.95 29.70 -43.18
CA ASP A 830 -20.66 30.96 -42.93
C ASP A 830 -19.73 32.04 -42.34
N VAL A 831 -18.84 31.63 -41.43
CA VAL A 831 -17.77 32.47 -40.86
C VAL A 831 -16.49 31.66 -40.84
N GLY A 832 -15.42 32.20 -41.42
CA GLY A 832 -14.13 31.52 -41.45
C GLY A 832 -13.48 31.46 -40.06
N GLY A 833 -12.63 30.46 -39.88
CA GLY A 833 -11.95 30.14 -38.62
C GLY A 833 -10.75 29.25 -38.88
N ASN A 834 -10.21 28.64 -37.83
CA ASN A 834 -9.19 27.61 -37.88
C ASN A 834 -9.83 26.23 -37.73
N THR A 835 -9.29 25.27 -38.46
CA THR A 835 -9.58 23.85 -38.30
C THR A 835 -8.31 23.15 -37.89
N GLU A 836 -8.42 22.31 -36.88
CA GLU A 836 -7.31 21.65 -36.20
C GLU A 836 -7.56 20.15 -36.21
N VAL A 837 -6.47 19.40 -36.34
CA VAL A 837 -6.50 17.94 -36.24
C VAL A 837 -5.44 17.50 -35.25
N THR A 838 -5.88 16.75 -34.24
CA THR A 838 -5.04 15.94 -33.38
C THR A 838 -5.13 14.49 -33.82
N TYR A 839 -3.99 13.80 -33.81
CA TYR A 839 -3.90 12.38 -34.16
C TYR A 839 -3.14 11.67 -33.04
N GLY A 840 -3.81 10.72 -32.36
CA GLY A 840 -3.30 10.19 -31.09
C GLY A 840 -4.00 8.92 -30.61
N ALA A 841 -3.42 8.29 -29.59
CA ALA A 841 -3.89 7.02 -29.04
C ALA A 841 -5.04 7.20 -28.03
N GLU A 842 -5.25 8.42 -27.56
CA GLU A 842 -6.32 8.75 -26.62
C GLU A 842 -7.60 9.16 -27.36
N GLY A 843 -8.70 8.49 -27.04
CA GLY A 843 -10.02 8.74 -27.61
C GLY A 843 -11.13 8.02 -26.84
N PRO A 844 -12.40 8.21 -27.21
CA PRO A 844 -13.51 7.49 -26.59
C PRO A 844 -13.33 5.97 -26.73
N ALA A 845 -13.69 5.21 -25.69
CA ALA A 845 -13.58 3.75 -25.70
C ALA A 845 -14.24 3.15 -26.97
N ALA A 846 -13.55 2.22 -27.62
CA ALA A 846 -14.08 1.52 -28.79
C ALA A 846 -15.35 0.74 -28.43
N GLY A 847 -16.32 0.68 -29.35
CA GLY A 847 -17.53 -0.14 -29.18
C GLY A 847 -17.23 -1.63 -29.34
N ASN A 848 -18.08 -2.51 -28.80
CA ASN A 848 -17.90 -3.97 -28.88
C ASN A 848 -18.06 -4.56 -30.30
N ASN A 849 -18.50 -3.76 -31.29
CA ASN A 849 -18.91 -4.22 -32.62
C ASN A 849 -17.89 -3.90 -33.72
N PHE A 850 -16.75 -3.30 -33.36
CA PHE A 850 -15.65 -3.04 -34.28
C PHE A 850 -14.31 -2.99 -33.53
N GLN A 851 -13.23 -3.21 -34.25
CA GLN A 851 -11.87 -3.05 -33.76
C GLN A 851 -11.19 -1.90 -34.52
N ILE A 852 -10.60 -0.95 -33.79
CA ILE A 852 -9.82 0.15 -34.38
C ILE A 852 -8.48 -0.39 -34.87
N ILE A 853 -8.07 0.03 -36.07
CA ILE A 853 -6.85 -0.45 -36.74
C ILE A 853 -6.01 0.74 -37.23
N PRO A 854 -4.66 0.67 -37.16
CA PRO A 854 -3.83 -0.47 -36.75
C PRO A 854 -3.57 -0.53 -35.24
N SER A 855 -3.51 -1.72 -34.66
CA SER A 855 -3.31 -1.92 -33.20
C SER A 855 -1.91 -1.54 -32.68
N ASP A 856 -0.99 -1.11 -33.56
CA ASP A 856 0.38 -0.68 -33.24
C ASP A 856 0.70 0.79 -33.65
N LEU A 857 -0.30 1.60 -34.06
CA LEU A 857 -0.23 3.06 -34.34
C LEU A 857 -1.52 3.74 -33.84
N PRO A 858 -1.55 5.05 -33.53
CA PRO A 858 -2.72 5.68 -32.88
C PRO A 858 -3.99 5.66 -33.75
N GLY A 859 -5.13 5.30 -33.15
CA GLY A 859 -6.38 4.99 -33.86
C GLY A 859 -7.41 6.13 -33.96
N TYR A 860 -7.14 7.31 -33.39
CA TYR A 860 -8.11 8.40 -33.25
C TYR A 860 -7.67 9.71 -33.92
N TYR A 861 -8.62 10.34 -34.62
CA TYR A 861 -8.50 11.66 -35.21
C TYR A 861 -9.45 12.63 -34.49
N GLY A 862 -8.90 13.52 -33.68
CA GLY A 862 -9.64 14.62 -33.06
C GLY A 862 -9.70 15.80 -34.02
N VAL A 863 -10.88 16.08 -34.59
CA VAL A 863 -11.05 17.23 -35.49
C VAL A 863 -11.89 18.28 -34.80
N THR A 864 -11.39 19.51 -34.73
CA THR A 864 -12.09 20.66 -34.15
C THR A 864 -12.03 21.84 -35.11
N THR A 865 -13.00 22.76 -35.00
CA THR A 865 -12.95 24.02 -35.73
C THR A 865 -13.71 25.11 -34.98
N ASP A 866 -13.22 26.34 -35.06
CA ASP A 866 -13.96 27.53 -34.61
C ASP A 866 -14.67 28.27 -35.77
N ALA A 867 -14.59 27.73 -37.00
CA ALA A 867 -15.37 28.20 -38.13
C ALA A 867 -16.87 27.90 -37.93
N ASP A 868 -17.73 28.86 -38.29
CA ASP A 868 -19.19 28.65 -38.31
C ASP A 868 -19.56 28.10 -39.69
N PHE A 869 -20.18 26.92 -39.76
CA PHE A 869 -20.48 26.23 -41.01
C PHE A 869 -21.89 25.65 -41.02
N SER A 870 -22.39 25.39 -42.23
CA SER A 870 -23.69 24.80 -42.46
C SER A 870 -23.68 23.80 -43.62
N GLY A 871 -24.46 22.72 -43.47
CA GLY A 871 -24.47 21.61 -44.43
C GLY A 871 -23.62 20.44 -43.95
N ALA A 872 -23.37 19.48 -44.84
CA ALA A 872 -22.54 18.33 -44.54
C ALA A 872 -21.05 18.67 -44.66
N ILE A 873 -20.24 17.89 -43.96
CA ILE A 873 -18.80 17.83 -44.10
C ILE A 873 -18.47 16.45 -44.67
N GLU A 874 -17.73 16.43 -45.77
CA GLU A 874 -17.07 15.21 -46.24
C GLU A 874 -15.65 15.19 -45.65
N ILE A 875 -15.34 14.14 -44.89
CA ILE A 875 -14.03 13.88 -44.33
C ILE A 875 -13.39 12.75 -45.12
N CYS A 876 -12.19 12.96 -45.64
CA CYS A 876 -11.39 11.93 -46.30
C CYS A 876 -10.06 11.80 -45.56
N ILE A 877 -9.72 10.57 -45.18
CA ILE A 877 -8.50 10.23 -44.46
C ILE A 877 -7.64 9.34 -45.35
N ASN A 878 -6.41 9.77 -45.60
CA ASN A 878 -5.38 8.95 -46.20
C ASN A 878 -4.74 8.08 -45.10
N TYR A 879 -5.07 6.80 -45.09
CA TYR A 879 -4.68 5.86 -44.04
C TYR A 879 -3.42 5.06 -44.39
N ASP A 880 -2.74 4.53 -43.38
CA ASP A 880 -1.63 3.61 -43.57
C ASP A 880 -2.16 2.16 -43.62
N ASP A 881 -1.85 1.44 -44.70
CA ASP A 881 -2.21 0.03 -44.91
C ASP A 881 -1.14 -0.94 -44.38
N ALA A 882 -0.03 -0.43 -43.82
CA ALA A 882 1.04 -1.24 -43.27
C ALA A 882 0.55 -2.17 -42.15
N GLY A 883 0.55 -3.48 -42.45
CA GLY A 883 0.14 -4.52 -41.49
C GLY A 883 -1.28 -5.03 -41.68
N LEU A 884 -2.07 -4.42 -42.58
CA LEU A 884 -3.41 -4.91 -42.93
C LEU A 884 -3.38 -6.07 -43.93
N THR A 885 -4.23 -7.07 -43.70
CA THR A 885 -4.53 -8.05 -44.75
C THR A 885 -5.49 -7.46 -45.77
N PRO A 886 -5.47 -7.93 -47.04
CA PRO A 886 -6.41 -7.45 -48.06
C PRO A 886 -7.89 -7.64 -47.70
N ALA A 887 -8.21 -8.53 -46.76
CA ALA A 887 -9.58 -8.75 -46.29
C ALA A 887 -9.98 -7.73 -45.22
N GLU A 888 -9.06 -7.38 -44.32
CA GLU A 888 -9.27 -6.33 -43.30
C GLU A 888 -9.32 -4.96 -43.95
N GLU A 889 -8.42 -4.68 -44.90
CA GLU A 889 -8.39 -3.43 -45.66
C GLU A 889 -9.69 -3.22 -46.45
N ALA A 890 -10.23 -4.27 -47.10
CA ALA A 890 -11.49 -4.20 -47.81
C ALA A 890 -12.73 -4.03 -46.90
N ALA A 891 -12.56 -4.20 -45.59
CA ALA A 891 -13.61 -4.12 -44.58
C ALA A 891 -13.49 -2.87 -43.68
N LEU A 892 -12.60 -1.93 -44.02
CA LEU A 892 -12.42 -0.70 -43.25
C LEU A 892 -13.68 0.18 -43.31
N THR A 893 -13.99 0.75 -42.16
CA THR A 893 -15.07 1.71 -41.93
C THR A 893 -14.50 2.94 -41.23
N LEU A 894 -15.08 4.11 -41.54
CA LEU A 894 -14.81 5.37 -40.85
C LEU A 894 -15.87 5.59 -39.79
N GLN A 895 -15.46 5.44 -38.54
CA GLN A 895 -16.30 5.60 -37.35
C GLN A 895 -16.26 7.04 -36.84
N HIS A 896 -17.41 7.55 -36.41
CA HIS A 896 -17.57 8.91 -35.87
C HIS A 896 -18.31 8.85 -34.53
N TYR A 897 -17.71 9.43 -33.49
CA TYR A 897 -18.27 9.39 -32.14
C TYR A 897 -19.20 10.57 -31.87
N GLU A 898 -20.51 10.33 -31.81
CA GLU A 898 -21.53 11.36 -31.57
C GLU A 898 -22.53 10.91 -30.49
N ALA A 899 -22.85 11.81 -29.57
CA ALA A 899 -23.85 11.62 -28.51
C ALA A 899 -23.62 10.40 -27.58
N GLY A 900 -22.36 9.96 -27.42
CA GLY A 900 -22.00 8.83 -26.54
C GLY A 900 -21.87 7.49 -27.25
N GLU A 901 -22.06 7.45 -28.57
CA GLU A 901 -22.03 6.23 -29.38
C GLU A 901 -21.20 6.42 -30.66
N TRP A 902 -20.73 5.32 -31.24
CA TRP A 902 -19.98 5.29 -32.49
C TRP A 902 -20.90 5.00 -33.68
N TRP A 903 -20.70 5.75 -34.77
CA TRP A 903 -21.46 5.63 -36.00
C TRP A 903 -20.54 5.39 -37.19
N ASP A 904 -20.84 4.38 -38.01
CA ASP A 904 -20.19 4.21 -39.31
C ASP A 904 -20.73 5.28 -40.28
N ILE A 905 -19.85 6.19 -40.70
CA ILE A 905 -20.16 7.28 -41.62
C ILE A 905 -19.56 7.06 -43.02
N THR A 906 -19.03 5.87 -43.31
CA THR A 906 -18.29 5.57 -44.54
C THR A 906 -19.14 5.84 -45.78
N THR A 907 -18.66 6.71 -46.65
CA THR A 907 -19.25 6.98 -47.97
C THR A 907 -18.47 6.29 -49.08
N SER A 908 -17.16 6.15 -48.94
CA SER A 908 -16.31 5.43 -49.91
C SER A 908 -14.99 4.96 -49.30
N LEU A 909 -14.44 3.90 -49.87
CA LEU A 909 -13.13 3.33 -49.55
C LEU A 909 -12.41 3.04 -50.87
N ASP A 910 -11.27 3.70 -51.09
CA ASP A 910 -10.34 3.47 -52.19
C ASP A 910 -9.05 2.87 -51.65
N ALA A 911 -8.99 1.54 -51.61
CA ALA A 911 -7.84 0.77 -51.16
C ALA A 911 -6.64 0.83 -52.14
N ASP A 912 -6.81 1.27 -53.38
CA ASP A 912 -5.66 1.45 -54.29
C ASP A 912 -4.88 2.74 -53.98
N SER A 913 -5.57 3.73 -53.39
CA SER A 913 -5.01 5.04 -53.03
C SER A 913 -4.91 5.26 -51.50
N ASN A 914 -5.28 4.25 -50.71
CA ASN A 914 -5.40 4.28 -49.24
C ASN A 914 -6.26 5.44 -48.71
N ILE A 915 -7.40 5.73 -49.34
CA ILE A 915 -8.30 6.81 -48.91
C ILE A 915 -9.62 6.24 -48.45
N ILE A 916 -10.05 6.58 -47.24
CA ILE A 916 -11.41 6.33 -46.75
C ILE A 916 -12.12 7.66 -46.52
N CYS A 917 -13.36 7.78 -46.99
CA CYS A 917 -14.15 8.98 -46.80
C CYS A 917 -15.47 8.69 -46.09
N GLY A 918 -15.97 9.68 -45.36
CA GLY A 918 -17.29 9.66 -44.73
C GLY A 918 -17.95 11.03 -44.72
N SER A 919 -19.25 11.06 -44.41
CA SER A 919 -20.02 12.31 -44.38
C SER A 919 -20.74 12.49 -43.05
N THR A 920 -20.60 13.68 -42.47
CA THR A 920 -21.17 14.02 -41.17
C THR A 920 -21.64 15.48 -41.12
N THR A 921 -22.29 15.89 -40.04
CA THR A 921 -22.68 17.28 -39.77
C THR A 921 -22.03 17.87 -38.52
N THR A 922 -21.24 17.07 -37.80
CA THR A 922 -20.53 17.48 -36.58
C THR A 922 -19.08 17.01 -36.65
N LEU A 923 -18.22 17.68 -35.88
CA LEU A 923 -16.81 17.33 -35.74
C LEU A 923 -16.58 16.88 -34.30
N SER A 924 -16.22 15.62 -34.15
CA SER A 924 -15.90 14.94 -32.90
C SER A 924 -15.05 13.71 -33.27
N PRO A 925 -14.44 12.98 -32.32
CA PRO A 925 -13.41 12.00 -32.65
C PRO A 925 -13.84 11.01 -33.75
N PHE A 926 -12.95 10.82 -34.71
CA PHE A 926 -13.09 9.82 -35.77
C PHE A 926 -12.09 8.69 -35.56
N ALA A 927 -12.40 7.49 -36.03
CA ALA A 927 -11.51 6.35 -36.00
C ALA A 927 -11.70 5.51 -37.26
N ILE A 928 -10.64 4.83 -37.71
CA ILE A 928 -10.74 3.82 -38.78
C ILE A 928 -10.80 2.45 -38.11
N ALA A 929 -11.79 1.65 -38.49
CA ALA A 929 -12.07 0.39 -37.82
C ALA A 929 -12.52 -0.71 -38.78
N VAL A 930 -12.34 -1.97 -38.35
CA VAL A 930 -12.91 -3.15 -38.99
C VAL A 930 -14.05 -3.68 -38.13
N SER A 931 -15.21 -3.96 -38.73
CA SER A 931 -16.35 -4.56 -38.01
C SER A 931 -16.00 -5.97 -37.51
N THR A 932 -16.40 -6.30 -36.28
CA THR A 932 -16.18 -7.63 -35.68
C THR A 932 -17.34 -8.60 -35.90
N ASP A 933 -18.39 -8.18 -36.61
CA ASP A 933 -19.55 -9.03 -36.89
C ASP A 933 -19.22 -10.02 -38.05
N GLY A 934 -19.33 -11.33 -37.78
CA GLY A 934 -19.13 -12.38 -38.77
C GLY A 934 -20.17 -12.35 -39.91
N PRO A 935 -19.94 -13.07 -41.03
CA PRO A 935 -20.91 -13.11 -42.12
C PRO A 935 -22.22 -13.79 -41.70
N CYS A 936 -23.36 -13.15 -41.93
CA CYS A 936 -24.70 -13.69 -41.61
C CYS A 936 -24.99 -15.01 -42.37
N CYS A 937 -25.55 -16.00 -41.65
CA CYS A 937 -25.88 -17.35 -42.10
C CYS A 937 -24.65 -18.25 -42.31
N VAL A 938 -23.86 -18.41 -41.25
CA VAL A 938 -22.84 -19.46 -41.14
C VAL A 938 -23.52 -20.81 -40.88
N LYS A 939 -24.49 -20.86 -39.96
CA LYS A 939 -25.21 -22.10 -39.60
C LYS A 939 -26.62 -21.85 -39.07
N ARG A 940 -27.63 -22.41 -39.74
CA ARG A 940 -29.01 -22.37 -39.22
C ARG A 940 -29.14 -23.14 -37.91
N GLY A 941 -29.74 -22.49 -36.92
CA GLY A 941 -29.89 -22.94 -35.55
C GLY A 941 -28.92 -22.30 -34.55
N ASP A 942 -27.77 -21.78 -34.98
CA ASP A 942 -26.80 -21.05 -34.14
C ASP A 942 -27.27 -19.59 -34.03
N ILE A 943 -28.29 -19.37 -33.19
CA ILE A 943 -29.02 -18.10 -33.15
C ILE A 943 -28.36 -17.08 -32.22
N ASN A 944 -27.57 -17.55 -31.26
CA ASN A 944 -26.80 -16.68 -30.37
C ASN A 944 -25.44 -16.26 -30.99
N HIS A 945 -25.09 -16.81 -32.15
CA HIS A 945 -23.91 -16.50 -32.95
C HIS A 945 -22.60 -16.68 -32.16
N ASP A 946 -22.55 -17.68 -31.27
CA ASP A 946 -21.41 -17.91 -30.38
C ASP A 946 -20.22 -18.61 -31.05
N GLY A 947 -20.36 -18.94 -32.34
CA GLY A 947 -19.28 -19.43 -33.20
C GLY A 947 -18.89 -20.89 -32.92
N GLY A 948 -19.68 -21.61 -32.12
CA GLY A 948 -19.55 -23.05 -31.96
C GLY A 948 -20.17 -23.79 -33.14
N GLU A 949 -19.45 -24.69 -33.82
CA GLU A 949 -20.06 -25.58 -34.84
C GLU A 949 -21.12 -26.56 -34.26
N ILE A 950 -21.63 -26.34 -33.04
CA ILE A 950 -22.48 -27.26 -32.27
C ILE A 950 -23.75 -26.52 -31.82
N LEU A 951 -24.89 -26.92 -32.39
CA LEU A 951 -26.20 -26.47 -31.91
C LEU A 951 -26.45 -27.00 -30.50
N ASP A 952 -26.62 -26.11 -29.53
CA ASP A 952 -26.73 -26.48 -28.13
C ASP A 952 -27.91 -25.81 -27.40
N ILE A 953 -28.01 -26.04 -26.09
CA ILE A 953 -29.18 -25.58 -25.32
C ILE A 953 -29.22 -24.06 -25.19
N SER A 954 -28.09 -23.37 -25.36
CA SER A 954 -28.00 -21.92 -25.31
C SER A 954 -28.74 -21.28 -26.49
N ASP A 955 -28.63 -21.84 -27.70
CA ASP A 955 -29.42 -21.45 -28.88
C ASP A 955 -30.92 -21.56 -28.64
N LEU A 956 -31.32 -22.68 -28.04
CA LEU A 956 -32.72 -22.94 -27.73
C LEU A 956 -33.23 -21.94 -26.68
N THR A 957 -32.43 -21.63 -25.66
CA THR A 957 -32.82 -20.63 -24.67
C THR A 957 -32.90 -19.23 -25.28
N TYR A 958 -32.00 -18.90 -26.21
CA TYR A 958 -31.94 -17.60 -26.86
C TYR A 958 -33.17 -17.35 -27.75
N ILE A 959 -33.55 -18.31 -28.61
CA ILE A 959 -34.76 -18.18 -29.45
C ILE A 959 -36.04 -18.11 -28.61
N ILE A 960 -36.12 -18.80 -27.46
CA ILE A 960 -37.26 -18.70 -26.53
C ILE A 960 -37.34 -17.30 -25.91
N ASP A 961 -36.20 -16.76 -25.50
CA ASP A 961 -36.12 -15.46 -24.84
C ASP A 961 -36.49 -14.32 -25.80
N PHE A 962 -35.93 -14.35 -27.01
CA PHE A 962 -36.30 -13.44 -28.11
C PHE A 962 -37.80 -13.50 -28.43
N MET A 963 -38.37 -14.70 -28.59
CA MET A 963 -39.77 -14.84 -29.01
C MET A 963 -40.80 -14.51 -27.92
N PHE A 964 -40.50 -14.81 -26.65
CA PHE A 964 -41.52 -14.81 -25.59
C PHE A 964 -41.22 -13.93 -24.38
N GLN A 965 -39.96 -13.54 -24.17
CA GLN A 965 -39.56 -12.77 -22.98
C GLN A 965 -38.97 -11.38 -23.31
N GLY A 966 -38.88 -11.02 -24.60
CA GLY A 966 -38.35 -9.73 -25.03
C GLY A 966 -36.83 -9.65 -24.97
N GLY A 967 -36.16 -10.80 -25.13
CA GLY A 967 -34.71 -10.89 -25.27
C GLY A 967 -34.17 -10.17 -26.52
N PRO A 968 -32.84 -10.02 -26.62
CA PRO A 968 -32.19 -9.30 -27.71
C PRO A 968 -32.53 -9.87 -29.10
N GLU A 969 -32.60 -8.99 -30.09
CA GLU A 969 -32.85 -9.37 -31.49
C GLU A 969 -31.65 -10.16 -32.04
N PRO A 970 -31.84 -11.29 -32.75
CA PRO A 970 -30.74 -12.07 -33.30
C PRO A 970 -29.92 -11.25 -34.30
N VAL A 971 -28.59 -11.38 -34.22
CA VAL A 971 -27.64 -10.71 -35.12
C VAL A 971 -27.91 -11.09 -36.59
N CYS A 972 -28.32 -12.34 -36.83
CA CYS A 972 -28.71 -12.84 -38.16
C CYS A 972 -30.04 -13.60 -38.10
N PHE A 973 -31.09 -13.03 -38.69
CA PHE A 973 -32.42 -13.65 -38.74
C PHE A 973 -32.47 -14.96 -39.53
N ASP A 974 -31.61 -15.11 -40.54
CA ASP A 974 -31.56 -16.32 -41.37
C ASP A 974 -31.02 -17.54 -40.61
N GLU A 975 -30.30 -17.35 -39.51
CA GLU A 975 -29.85 -18.43 -38.62
C GLU A 975 -30.94 -18.88 -37.66
N GLY A 976 -31.84 -17.96 -37.28
CA GLY A 976 -33.03 -18.29 -36.49
C GLY A 976 -34.18 -18.92 -37.29
N ASP A 977 -34.16 -18.85 -38.63
CA ASP A 977 -35.10 -19.53 -39.55
C ASP A 977 -34.72 -21.02 -39.69
N VAL A 978 -34.73 -21.75 -38.57
CA VAL A 978 -34.20 -23.12 -38.46
C VAL A 978 -34.85 -24.07 -39.47
N ASP A 979 -36.13 -23.86 -39.81
CA ASP A 979 -36.88 -24.73 -40.73
C ASP A 979 -36.95 -24.22 -42.19
N ALA A 980 -36.35 -23.06 -42.47
CA ALA A 980 -36.30 -22.40 -43.76
C ALA A 980 -37.67 -22.05 -44.37
N SER A 981 -38.62 -21.68 -43.52
CA SER A 981 -39.96 -21.25 -43.93
C SER A 981 -39.98 -19.86 -44.56
N GLY A 982 -39.01 -19.00 -44.24
CA GLY A 982 -38.69 -17.79 -44.98
C GLY A 982 -39.76 -16.70 -44.99
N THR A 983 -40.76 -16.69 -44.07
CA THR A 983 -41.49 -15.49 -43.61
C THR A 983 -42.73 -15.81 -42.70
N PRO A 984 -42.87 -15.17 -41.52
CA PRO A 984 -41.87 -14.32 -40.85
C PRO A 984 -40.60 -15.11 -40.55
N PRO A 985 -39.42 -14.44 -40.47
CA PRO A 985 -38.14 -15.14 -40.53
C PRO A 985 -37.85 -16.05 -39.34
N ILE A 986 -38.47 -15.79 -38.19
CA ILE A 986 -38.39 -16.66 -37.02
C ILE A 986 -39.79 -16.78 -36.45
N ASP A 987 -40.30 -18.00 -36.39
CA ASP A 987 -41.60 -18.29 -35.80
C ASP A 987 -41.60 -19.56 -34.93
N ILE A 988 -42.78 -19.94 -34.44
CA ILE A 988 -42.88 -21.04 -33.49
C ILE A 988 -42.54 -22.40 -34.12
N SER A 989 -42.59 -22.52 -35.44
CA SER A 989 -42.15 -23.71 -36.15
C SER A 989 -40.63 -23.89 -36.12
N ASP A 990 -39.85 -22.81 -36.14
CA ASP A 990 -38.38 -22.85 -35.97
C ASP A 990 -37.97 -23.34 -34.59
N LEU A 991 -38.61 -22.81 -33.54
CA LEU A 991 -38.43 -23.29 -32.16
C LEU A 991 -38.78 -24.77 -32.03
N LEU A 992 -39.91 -25.20 -32.61
CA LEU A 992 -40.32 -26.60 -32.56
C LEU A 992 -39.37 -27.50 -33.35
N TYR A 993 -38.82 -27.02 -34.47
CA TYR A 993 -37.84 -27.74 -35.27
C TYR A 993 -36.53 -27.95 -34.51
N LEU A 994 -36.03 -26.91 -33.85
CA LEU A 994 -34.81 -26.97 -33.05
C LEU A 994 -34.96 -27.91 -31.85
N ILE A 995 -36.12 -27.90 -31.17
CA ILE A 995 -36.44 -28.86 -30.10
C ILE A 995 -36.49 -30.30 -30.63
N ASP A 996 -37.14 -30.52 -31.78
CA ASP A 996 -37.28 -31.87 -32.37
C ASP A 996 -35.91 -32.43 -32.76
N PHE A 997 -35.06 -31.62 -33.41
CA PHE A 997 -33.68 -31.97 -33.73
C PHE A 997 -32.86 -32.32 -32.47
N MET A 998 -32.87 -31.46 -31.46
CA MET A 998 -32.00 -31.59 -30.29
C MET A 998 -32.43 -32.70 -29.32
N PHE A 999 -33.74 -32.92 -29.13
CA PHE A 999 -34.24 -33.75 -28.03
C PHE A 999 -35.06 -34.96 -28.47
N VAL A 1000 -35.57 -34.98 -29.71
CA VAL A 1000 -36.53 -36.00 -30.17
C VAL A 1000 -35.98 -36.81 -31.36
N GLY A 1001 -34.85 -36.38 -31.95
CA GLY A 1001 -34.16 -37.06 -33.04
C GLY A 1001 -34.64 -36.64 -34.43
N GLY A 1002 -35.14 -35.40 -34.56
CA GLY A 1002 -35.51 -34.77 -35.81
C GLY A 1002 -34.32 -34.56 -36.77
N PRO A 1003 -34.58 -34.16 -38.03
CA PRO A 1003 -33.53 -33.87 -39.01
C PRO A 1003 -32.70 -32.62 -38.62
N GLU A 1004 -31.44 -32.59 -39.04
CA GLU A 1004 -30.55 -31.42 -38.86
C GLU A 1004 -31.08 -30.21 -39.66
N PRO A 1005 -30.98 -28.97 -39.13
CA PRO A 1005 -31.38 -27.77 -39.84
C PRO A 1005 -30.70 -27.68 -41.21
N SER A 1006 -31.40 -27.12 -42.19
CA SER A 1006 -30.85 -26.99 -43.54
C SER A 1006 -29.63 -26.08 -43.54
N ALA A 1007 -28.64 -26.41 -44.37
CA ALA A 1007 -27.48 -25.56 -44.59
C ALA A 1007 -27.89 -24.17 -45.11
N CYS A 1008 -27.12 -23.15 -44.76
CA CYS A 1008 -27.32 -21.79 -45.24
C CYS A 1008 -27.22 -21.69 -46.78
N PRO A 1009 -27.98 -20.77 -47.42
CA PRO A 1009 -28.03 -20.60 -48.87
C PRO A 1009 -26.70 -20.24 -49.55
#